data_AF-A0A1S9RK89-F1
#
_entry.id   AF-A0A1S9RK89-F1
#
_cell.length_a   1.000
_cell.length_b   1.000
_cell.length_c   1.000
_cell.angle_alpha   90.00
_cell.angle_beta   90.00
_cell.angle_gamma   90.00
#
_symmetry.space_group_name_H-M   'P 1'
#
loop_
_entity.id
_entity.type
_entity.pdbx_description
1 polymer ?
#
loop_
_entity_poly.entity_id
_entity_poly.type
_entity_poly.pdbx_seq_one_letter_code
_entity_poly.pdbx_strand_id
1 'polypeptide(L)'
;MSSTTHETISLSEVPSRYSSDDVTPSEIEQPSLPPADGGKAAWLLLASCCLIQLPVWGFSTVFGIFQEYYSTHDVLLGNKGDLATVGTTSTGLLYLLSPVTFTLLTRYPRLQAWCIPTGLAITVIGSLLSSFSQQVWHLIATQGVMCAIGNALMFSPSSLYMDQWFITKKGLALGIMWAAKSITGVALPFVANACLNKFGSSTTFRAWTVTTLLTTLLSLPFMKPRVPVSSSASARRLDLSFLRSVTFWMLQAGNVFQSFGYFLPSTYLPSYSTTTVGLSETTGTMLVSLFNATSVFGGIFVGMLCDRFAVSNVLLLSSVGSALSVFLLWGMASSPESESPQTAIALLTLFSIFYGFFAGGFSSTWSGIIKQIKRESSASLETGLVFGLLAGGRGIGNVISGPLSTALIKQGSLSGSQGNSETGFSTQYGTLILFTGITAVFGAWSWMWRYISSGVHCVSRSGHVHRELQRQPFHRHTFQAQPSVEPPPPLQLHSQSPRSSITTMASTDSAVQDPLLSLRRAIAAGSLPTPTTSSELSDQHATDNLAQATHLFFSQPSPHTFPLTEPTRFVSNTTETAVDLRSIFFAWQKKDVAIPEYIASAQELNEALKQKELQEGGKEEVIQNLVFVERLDLITWLEGASDESEHIKPLEGAAAAAEAAAAAAGQAQAEAAAGVASGAAGGISTVPSAAAAAPGQAGRPQKQIDPRLQEIYNGERKTGDRNTLLRGIKPTDFSHVRKSAAIFFDRSRDRPGQPGAKPGAKPSSMVPAPSAGLSMPSRKSSSRPDPIILLSPSASSLIRMSNIKSFLQDGVFVPPDHPTLSMSTEANFMELKRPLRLKNDPSNPSANAIGSAGGGRGPKPTKFILVDGTTNFKPEYWSRLVAVFTTGQTWQFKSYKWSSPPELFKHATGIYVGWRGEDVPSTVKGWGRGVDTFAVERWDEKGGIHGGGRWRDREVVEGIWTAIEEGMRIRGWGSK
;
A
#
# COMPACT_ATOMS: atom_id res chain seq x y z
N MET A 1 -46.63 -37.63 -48.06
CA MET A 1 -45.75 -36.75 -47.27
C MET A 1 -45.85 -37.21 -45.81
N SER A 2 -45.16 -38.25 -45.33
CA SER A 2 -43.88 -38.85 -45.77
C SER A 2 -42.72 -37.86 -45.63
N SER A 3 -41.62 -38.15 -44.91
CA SER A 3 -41.04 -39.45 -44.55
C SER A 3 -40.74 -39.65 -43.04
N THR A 4 -40.46 -40.89 -42.62
CA THR A 4 -40.13 -41.31 -41.24
C THR A 4 -39.21 -42.56 -41.25
N THR A 5 -38.26 -42.68 -40.28
CA THR A 5 -37.44 -43.88 -39.89
C THR A 5 -36.56 -44.56 -40.98
N HIS A 6 -35.37 -45.13 -40.73
CA HIS A 6 -34.75 -45.93 -39.64
C HIS A 6 -33.21 -45.63 -39.54
N GLU A 7 -32.56 -45.49 -38.36
CA GLU A 7 -31.77 -46.48 -37.54
C GLU A 7 -30.36 -46.88 -38.12
N THR A 8 -29.37 -47.51 -37.43
CA THR A 8 -29.34 -48.33 -36.18
C THR A 8 -27.93 -48.36 -35.49
N ILE A 9 -27.89 -48.57 -34.16
CA ILE A 9 -27.04 -49.45 -33.29
C ILE A 9 -25.64 -49.97 -33.79
N SER A 10 -24.55 -50.18 -33.00
CA SER A 10 -24.11 -49.78 -31.62
C SER A 10 -22.64 -50.31 -31.32
N LEU A 11 -22.21 -50.37 -30.03
CA LEU A 11 -20.96 -50.94 -29.45
C LEU A 11 -19.68 -50.06 -29.54
N SER A 12 -18.78 -50.01 -28.56
CA SER A 12 -18.73 -50.59 -27.19
C SER A 12 -17.93 -49.70 -26.21
N GLU A 13 -17.96 -50.00 -24.91
CA GLU A 13 -17.43 -49.18 -23.80
C GLU A 13 -16.19 -49.82 -23.15
N VAL A 14 -15.13 -49.03 -22.89
CA VAL A 14 -13.96 -49.41 -22.07
C VAL A 14 -13.50 -48.22 -21.21
N PRO A 15 -13.57 -48.28 -19.86
CA PRO A 15 -13.23 -47.15 -19.00
C PRO A 15 -11.76 -47.16 -18.55
N SER A 16 -10.89 -46.40 -19.23
CA SER A 16 -9.52 -46.16 -18.77
C SER A 16 -9.47 -45.16 -17.62
N ARG A 17 -9.48 -45.65 -16.37
CA ARG A 17 -9.13 -44.85 -15.19
C ARG A 17 -7.68 -44.39 -15.28
N TYR A 18 -7.47 -43.09 -15.50
CA TYR A 18 -6.24 -42.41 -15.11
C TYR A 18 -6.60 -41.37 -14.05
N SER A 19 -6.21 -41.62 -12.81
CA SER A 19 -6.25 -40.63 -11.74
C SER A 19 -5.09 -39.66 -11.95
N SER A 20 -5.38 -38.53 -12.61
CA SER A 20 -4.51 -37.36 -12.58
C SER A 20 -4.64 -36.71 -11.21
N ASP A 21 -3.84 -37.18 -10.25
CA ASP A 21 -3.66 -36.51 -8.96
C ASP A 21 -2.92 -35.19 -9.21
N ASP A 22 -3.69 -34.12 -9.46
CA ASP A 22 -3.21 -32.76 -9.56
C ASP A 22 -2.61 -32.34 -8.22
N VAL A 23 -1.31 -32.57 -8.04
CA VAL A 23 -0.52 -32.00 -6.94
C VAL A 23 -0.35 -30.51 -7.20
N THR A 24 -1.44 -29.76 -7.02
CA THR A 24 -1.43 -28.31 -6.96
C THR A 24 -0.48 -27.89 -5.85
N PRO A 25 0.56 -27.07 -6.14
CA PRO A 25 1.34 -26.45 -5.08
C PRO A 25 0.38 -25.66 -4.19
N SER A 26 0.36 -25.97 -2.89
CA SER A 26 -0.55 -25.34 -1.94
C SER A 26 -0.13 -23.89 -1.68
N GLU A 27 -0.45 -23.02 -2.63
CA GLU A 27 -0.37 -21.57 -2.49
C GLU A 27 -1.14 -21.16 -1.22
N ILE A 28 -0.55 -20.28 -0.41
CA ILE A 28 -1.15 -19.86 0.85
C ILE A 28 -2.32 -18.94 0.51
N GLU A 29 -3.51 -19.52 0.34
CA GLU A 29 -4.76 -18.79 0.14
C GLU A 29 -4.94 -17.77 1.26
N GLN A 30 -4.67 -16.50 0.96
CA GLN A 30 -5.21 -15.40 1.75
C GLN A 30 -6.73 -15.48 1.60
N PRO A 31 -7.51 -15.64 2.69
CA PRO A 31 -8.95 -15.87 2.59
C PRO A 31 -9.60 -14.81 1.69
N SER A 32 -10.17 -15.26 0.57
CA SER A 32 -10.57 -14.38 -0.51
C SER A 32 -11.55 -13.31 0.00
N LEU A 33 -11.18 -12.04 -0.19
CA LEU A 33 -11.94 -10.93 0.37
C LEU A 33 -13.40 -11.01 -0.15
N PRO A 34 -14.42 -10.84 0.72
CA PRO A 34 -15.82 -10.88 0.32
C PRO A 34 -16.08 -10.03 -0.93
N PRO A 35 -17.00 -10.42 -1.83
CA PRO A 35 -17.22 -9.71 -3.09
C PRO A 35 -17.56 -8.23 -2.85
N ALA A 36 -16.99 -7.35 -3.67
CA ALA A 36 -17.34 -5.93 -3.68
C ALA A 36 -18.74 -5.74 -4.31
N ASP A 37 -19.45 -4.70 -3.89
CA ASP A 37 -20.70 -4.23 -4.53
C ASP A 37 -21.82 -5.30 -4.63
N GLY A 38 -21.77 -6.34 -3.81
CA GLY A 38 -22.69 -7.49 -3.85
C GLY A 38 -22.47 -8.52 -2.73
N GLY A 39 -23.25 -9.62 -2.79
CA GLY A 39 -23.28 -10.63 -1.73
C GLY A 39 -24.08 -10.21 -0.49
N LYS A 40 -24.56 -11.19 0.30
CA LYS A 40 -25.43 -10.94 1.46
C LYS A 40 -24.81 -9.98 2.48
N ALA A 41 -23.50 -10.09 2.72
CA ALA A 41 -22.79 -9.26 3.70
C ALA A 41 -22.76 -7.76 3.35
N ALA A 42 -22.55 -7.39 2.08
CA ALA A 42 -22.54 -5.99 1.65
C ALA A 42 -23.91 -5.32 1.83
N TRP A 43 -24.99 -6.05 1.51
CA TRP A 43 -26.36 -5.55 1.67
C TRP A 43 -26.82 -5.50 3.14
N LEU A 44 -26.41 -6.46 3.97
CA LEU A 44 -26.65 -6.43 5.43
C LEU A 44 -25.88 -5.29 6.12
N LEU A 45 -24.65 -4.99 5.69
CA LEU A 45 -23.92 -3.80 6.12
C LEU A 45 -24.68 -2.54 5.70
N LEU A 46 -25.11 -2.42 4.43
CA LEU A 46 -25.85 -1.25 3.95
C LEU A 46 -27.14 -1.03 4.75
N ALA A 47 -27.94 -2.08 4.96
CA ALA A 47 -29.14 -2.01 5.80
C ALA A 47 -28.83 -1.55 7.24
N SER A 48 -27.73 -2.02 7.81
CA SER A 48 -27.30 -1.63 9.16
C SER A 48 -26.77 -0.19 9.22
N CYS A 49 -26.07 0.29 8.18
CA CYS A 49 -25.72 1.71 8.04
C CYS A 49 -26.95 2.60 7.88
N CYS A 50 -27.99 2.12 7.19
CA CYS A 50 -29.28 2.81 7.08
C CYS A 50 -30.00 2.89 8.44
N LEU A 51 -30.05 1.80 9.22
CA LEU A 51 -30.60 1.79 10.58
C LEU A 51 -29.87 2.77 11.52
N ILE A 52 -28.52 2.82 11.44
CA ILE A 52 -27.70 3.77 12.22
C ILE A 52 -27.98 5.24 11.87
N GLN A 53 -28.55 5.57 10.70
CA GLN A 53 -28.93 6.97 10.42
C GLN A 53 -30.04 7.49 11.34
N LEU A 54 -30.89 6.60 11.87
CA LEU A 54 -32.00 6.99 12.77
C LEU A 54 -31.47 7.65 14.06
N PRO A 55 -30.64 7.00 14.91
CA PRO A 55 -30.10 7.66 16.10
C PRO A 55 -29.15 8.81 15.78
N VAL A 56 -28.38 8.72 14.68
CA VAL A 56 -27.39 9.73 14.29
C VAL A 56 -28.02 11.07 13.89
N TRP A 57 -29.11 11.05 13.11
CA TRP A 57 -29.73 12.27 12.57
C TRP A 57 -31.16 12.53 13.08
N GLY A 58 -31.83 11.54 13.66
CA GLY A 58 -33.26 11.61 13.97
C GLY A 58 -33.60 12.72 14.95
N PHE A 59 -32.83 12.89 16.03
CA PHE A 59 -33.03 14.00 16.97
C PHE A 59 -32.94 15.36 16.26
N SER A 60 -31.91 15.58 15.42
CA SER A 60 -31.80 16.79 14.61
C SER A 60 -32.99 17.02 13.67
N THR A 61 -33.64 15.96 13.16
CA THR A 61 -34.85 16.10 12.31
C THR A 61 -36.14 16.39 13.07
N VAL A 62 -36.22 16.07 14.37
CA VAL A 62 -37.42 16.36 15.20
C VAL A 62 -37.21 17.51 16.19
N PHE A 63 -36.01 18.05 16.28
CA PHE A 63 -35.68 19.08 17.27
C PHE A 63 -36.60 20.30 17.20
N GLY A 64 -37.06 20.72 16.01
CA GLY A 64 -38.02 21.82 15.86
C GLY A 64 -39.32 21.62 16.65
N ILE A 65 -39.81 20.38 16.76
CA ILE A 65 -41.02 20.04 17.54
C ILE A 65 -40.72 20.07 19.04
N PHE A 66 -39.52 19.65 19.47
CA PHE A 66 -39.08 19.83 20.86
C PHE A 66 -38.95 21.32 21.20
N GLN A 67 -38.40 22.13 20.30
CA GLN A 67 -38.31 23.59 20.47
C GLN A 67 -39.69 24.22 20.62
N GLU A 68 -40.67 23.85 19.79
CA GLU A 68 -42.03 24.36 19.88
C GLU A 68 -42.74 23.89 21.16
N TYR A 69 -42.60 22.61 21.51
CA TYR A 69 -43.14 22.05 22.76
C TYR A 69 -42.58 22.77 24.00
N TYR A 70 -41.28 23.06 24.04
CA TYR A 70 -40.65 23.84 25.13
C TYR A 70 -40.89 25.35 25.05
N SER A 71 -41.38 25.86 23.92
CA SER A 71 -41.79 27.27 23.78
C SER A 71 -43.21 27.46 24.29
N THR A 72 -44.11 26.52 23.99
CA THR A 72 -45.52 26.51 24.39
C THR A 72 -45.75 26.04 25.83
N HIS A 73 -44.96 25.09 26.35
CA HIS A 73 -45.11 24.56 27.70
C HIS A 73 -43.94 24.98 28.60
N ASP A 74 -44.23 25.58 29.76
CA ASP A 74 -43.23 26.03 30.77
C ASP A 74 -42.63 24.88 31.59
N VAL A 75 -42.03 23.90 30.90
CA VAL A 75 -41.38 22.72 31.49
C VAL A 75 -39.88 22.96 31.78
N LEU A 76 -39.29 24.02 31.22
CA LEU A 76 -37.87 24.35 31.35
C LEU A 76 -37.67 25.78 31.85
N LEU A 77 -36.73 25.93 32.78
CA LEU A 77 -36.27 27.24 33.26
C LEU A 77 -35.13 27.77 32.38
N GLY A 78 -35.19 29.05 32.03
CA GLY A 78 -34.16 29.75 31.27
C GLY A 78 -34.72 30.55 30.08
N ASN A 79 -33.83 31.14 29.29
CA ASN A 79 -34.19 31.88 28.09
C ASN A 79 -34.63 30.91 26.97
N LYS A 80 -35.92 30.94 26.60
CA LYS A 80 -36.48 30.15 25.50
C LYS A 80 -35.80 30.45 24.14
N GLY A 81 -35.26 31.64 23.94
CA GLY A 81 -34.51 32.00 22.74
C GLY A 81 -33.27 31.12 22.50
N ASP A 82 -32.67 30.58 23.57
CA ASP A 82 -31.47 29.75 23.46
C ASP A 82 -31.76 28.30 23.04
N LEU A 83 -33.05 27.88 22.99
CA LEU A 83 -33.43 26.52 22.59
C LEU A 83 -32.91 26.18 21.18
N ALA A 84 -32.99 27.11 20.22
CA ALA A 84 -32.49 26.90 18.85
C ALA A 84 -31.00 26.53 18.78
N THR A 85 -30.23 26.87 19.82
CA THR A 85 -28.82 26.47 19.99
C THR A 85 -28.66 24.96 20.12
N VAL A 86 -29.66 24.23 20.66
CA VAL A 86 -29.55 22.77 20.88
C VAL A 86 -29.47 22.02 19.55
N GLY A 87 -30.43 22.23 18.64
CA GLY A 87 -30.47 21.53 17.34
C GLY A 87 -29.34 21.95 16.38
N THR A 88 -28.99 23.24 16.38
CA THR A 88 -27.86 23.77 15.60
C THR A 88 -26.51 23.26 16.11
N THR A 89 -26.30 23.21 17.44
CA THR A 89 -25.10 22.58 18.03
C THR A 89 -25.07 21.09 17.76
N SER A 90 -26.17 20.36 17.97
CA SER A 90 -26.26 18.91 17.73
C SER A 90 -25.82 18.54 16.32
N THR A 91 -26.38 19.23 15.33
CA THR A 91 -26.10 18.97 13.90
C THR A 91 -24.72 19.52 13.48
N GLY A 92 -24.36 20.71 13.97
CA GLY A 92 -23.12 21.39 13.62
C GLY A 92 -21.88 20.70 14.19
N LEU A 93 -21.91 20.31 15.47
CA LEU A 93 -20.80 19.62 16.13
C LEU A 93 -20.55 18.24 15.53
N LEU A 94 -21.60 17.48 15.20
CA LEU A 94 -21.49 16.18 14.52
C LEU A 94 -20.70 16.31 13.19
N TYR A 95 -21.07 17.28 12.35
CA TYR A 95 -20.33 17.57 11.12
C TYR A 95 -18.91 18.10 11.39
N LEU A 96 -18.72 19.04 12.32
CA LEU A 96 -17.41 19.64 12.62
C LEU A 96 -16.42 18.68 13.31
N LEU A 97 -16.90 17.65 14.01
CA LEU A 97 -16.07 16.56 14.54
C LEU A 97 -15.67 15.54 13.47
N SER A 98 -16.39 15.48 12.33
CA SER A 98 -16.13 14.47 11.29
C SER A 98 -14.70 14.50 10.72
N PRO A 99 -14.03 15.65 10.47
CA PRO A 99 -12.61 15.67 10.13
C PRO A 99 -11.73 14.97 11.19
N VAL A 100 -12.02 15.16 12.48
CA VAL A 100 -11.22 14.62 13.60
C VAL A 100 -11.48 13.13 13.82
N THR A 101 -12.72 12.69 13.77
CA THR A 101 -13.07 11.27 13.92
C THR A 101 -12.59 10.45 12.72
N PHE A 102 -12.78 10.93 11.48
CA PHE A 102 -12.32 10.21 10.29
C PHE A 102 -10.79 10.22 10.15
N THR A 103 -10.07 11.30 10.51
CA THR A 103 -8.58 11.27 10.57
C THR A 103 -8.10 10.23 11.56
N LEU A 104 -8.63 10.23 12.78
CA LEU A 104 -8.23 9.33 13.86
C LEU A 104 -8.50 7.85 13.49
N LEU A 105 -9.69 7.55 12.98
CA LEU A 105 -10.07 6.20 12.56
C LEU A 105 -9.31 5.69 11.33
N THR A 106 -8.91 6.59 10.42
CA THR A 106 -8.04 6.27 9.29
C THR A 106 -6.61 5.95 9.76
N ARG A 107 -6.08 6.78 10.67
CA ARG A 107 -4.75 6.64 11.26
C ARG A 107 -4.62 5.37 12.12
N TYR A 108 -5.66 5.03 12.88
CA TYR A 108 -5.71 3.88 13.80
C TYR A 108 -6.93 2.98 13.52
N PRO A 109 -6.89 2.10 12.51
CA PRO A 109 -8.04 1.25 12.14
C PRO A 109 -8.59 0.38 13.26
N ARG A 110 -7.75 0.00 14.24
CA ARG A 110 -8.16 -0.77 15.45
C ARG A 110 -9.24 -0.07 16.27
N LEU A 111 -9.33 1.27 16.22
CA LEU A 111 -10.34 2.04 16.94
C LEU A 111 -11.74 1.95 16.29
N GLN A 112 -11.84 1.57 15.01
CA GLN A 112 -13.12 1.54 14.27
C GLN A 112 -14.14 0.58 14.91
N ALA A 113 -13.67 -0.56 15.45
CA ALA A 113 -14.49 -1.52 16.19
C ALA A 113 -15.02 -0.98 17.53
N TRP A 114 -14.26 -0.10 18.20
CA TRP A 114 -14.61 0.45 19.51
C TRP A 114 -15.43 1.75 19.44
N CYS A 115 -15.36 2.50 18.34
CA CYS A 115 -16.08 3.78 18.21
C CYS A 115 -17.61 3.64 18.11
N ILE A 116 -18.15 2.55 17.55
CA ILE A 116 -19.62 2.34 17.55
C ILE A 116 -20.16 2.07 18.97
N PRO A 117 -19.65 1.09 19.74
CA PRO A 117 -20.16 0.86 21.09
C PRO A 117 -19.86 2.00 22.08
N THR A 118 -18.71 2.70 21.96
CA THR A 118 -18.46 3.88 22.81
C THR A 118 -19.34 5.07 22.42
N GLY A 119 -19.55 5.32 21.11
CA GLY A 119 -20.49 6.33 20.63
C GLY A 119 -21.93 6.06 21.09
N LEU A 120 -22.37 4.80 21.00
CA LEU A 120 -23.66 4.35 21.52
C LEU A 120 -23.83 4.63 23.02
N ALA A 121 -22.83 4.26 23.83
CA ALA A 121 -22.87 4.52 25.27
C ALA A 121 -22.99 6.03 25.58
N ILE A 122 -22.24 6.88 24.85
CA ILE A 122 -22.27 8.34 25.00
C ILE A 122 -23.65 8.90 24.60
N THR A 123 -24.22 8.51 23.46
CA THR A 123 -25.56 8.97 23.03
C THR A 123 -26.68 8.48 23.95
N VAL A 124 -26.57 7.26 24.49
CA VAL A 124 -27.53 6.70 25.47
C VAL A 124 -27.47 7.45 26.79
N ILE A 125 -26.26 7.72 27.32
CA ILE A 125 -26.08 8.49 28.56
C ILE A 125 -26.57 9.93 28.36
N GLY A 126 -26.25 10.57 27.22
CA GLY A 126 -26.76 11.89 26.86
C GLY A 126 -28.28 11.94 26.80
N SER A 127 -28.92 11.03 26.07
CA SER A 127 -30.37 10.99 25.91
C SER A 127 -31.12 10.66 27.19
N LEU A 128 -30.55 9.80 28.05
CA LEU A 128 -31.10 9.52 29.37
C LEU A 128 -31.01 10.75 30.29
N LEU A 129 -29.87 11.45 30.32
CA LEU A 129 -29.70 12.68 31.11
C LEU A 129 -30.59 13.82 30.61
N SER A 130 -30.84 13.94 29.30
CA SER A 130 -31.84 14.87 28.75
C SER A 130 -33.25 14.60 29.26
N SER A 131 -33.60 13.35 29.63
CA SER A 131 -34.91 13.07 30.23
C SER A 131 -35.11 13.67 31.63
N PHE A 132 -34.04 14.18 32.26
CA PHE A 132 -34.04 14.84 33.56
C PHE A 132 -33.71 16.35 33.48
N SER A 133 -33.62 16.93 32.28
CA SER A 133 -33.26 18.35 32.12
C SER A 133 -34.37 19.29 32.63
N GLN A 134 -34.05 20.15 33.60
CA GLN A 134 -34.95 21.21 34.10
C GLN A 134 -34.59 22.62 33.57
N GLN A 135 -33.50 22.75 32.81
CA GLN A 135 -32.99 24.05 32.33
C GLN A 135 -32.47 23.92 30.89
N VAL A 136 -32.55 25.01 30.11
CA VAL A 136 -32.18 25.01 28.68
C VAL A 136 -30.73 24.57 28.45
N TRP A 137 -29.78 25.02 29.27
CA TRP A 137 -28.36 24.66 29.12
C TRP A 137 -28.09 23.17 29.35
N HIS A 138 -28.90 22.48 30.16
CA HIS A 138 -28.80 21.01 30.33
C HIS A 138 -29.03 20.30 28.99
N LEU A 139 -29.97 20.77 28.15
CA LEU A 139 -30.21 20.22 26.81
C LEU A 139 -29.09 20.58 25.82
N ILE A 140 -28.52 21.79 25.91
CA ILE A 140 -27.34 22.16 25.09
C ILE A 140 -26.17 21.23 25.41
N ALA A 141 -25.91 20.95 26.69
CA ALA A 141 -24.85 20.02 27.10
C ALA A 141 -25.14 18.55 26.72
N THR A 142 -26.36 18.07 26.97
CA THR A 142 -26.69 16.63 26.81
C THR A 142 -27.06 16.23 25.39
N GLN A 143 -27.98 16.94 24.72
CA GLN A 143 -28.31 16.70 23.31
C GLN A 143 -27.35 17.42 22.37
N GLY A 144 -27.12 18.72 22.59
CA GLY A 144 -26.33 19.54 21.68
C GLY A 144 -24.86 19.11 21.58
N VAL A 145 -24.22 18.80 22.71
CA VAL A 145 -22.80 18.42 22.76
C VAL A 145 -22.61 16.91 22.91
N MET A 146 -23.11 16.30 23.99
CA MET A 146 -22.77 14.91 24.32
C MET A 146 -23.34 13.89 23.31
N CYS A 147 -24.62 13.96 22.97
CA CYS A 147 -25.20 13.09 21.93
C CYS A 147 -24.55 13.33 20.55
N ALA A 148 -24.17 14.56 20.20
CA ALA A 148 -23.49 14.84 18.94
C ALA A 148 -22.10 14.20 18.85
N ILE A 149 -21.35 14.15 19.96
CA ILE A 149 -20.07 13.42 20.04
C ILE A 149 -20.30 11.91 19.83
N GLY A 150 -21.28 11.32 20.53
CA GLY A 150 -21.63 9.90 20.38
C GLY A 150 -22.08 9.54 18.96
N ASN A 151 -22.94 10.38 18.38
CA ASN A 151 -23.43 10.23 17.01
C ASN A 151 -22.32 10.38 15.97
N ALA A 152 -21.36 11.29 16.16
CA ALA A 152 -20.19 11.39 15.28
C ALA A 152 -19.32 10.12 15.33
N LEU A 153 -19.12 9.53 16.52
CA LEU A 153 -18.39 8.28 16.71
C LEU A 153 -19.10 7.06 16.10
N MET A 154 -20.43 7.08 15.99
CA MET A 154 -21.22 6.06 15.27
C MET A 154 -21.24 6.28 13.75
N PHE A 155 -21.36 7.53 13.30
CA PHE A 155 -21.43 7.92 11.87
C PHE A 155 -20.12 7.67 11.10
N SER A 156 -18.99 7.83 11.78
CA SER A 156 -17.66 7.74 11.16
C SER A 156 -17.30 6.31 10.68
N PRO A 157 -17.30 5.26 11.54
CA PRO A 157 -16.98 3.90 11.12
C PRO A 157 -18.02 3.29 10.17
N SER A 158 -19.31 3.60 10.33
CA SER A 158 -20.37 3.15 9.39
C SER A 158 -20.15 3.69 7.98
N SER A 159 -19.77 4.97 7.85
CA SER A 159 -19.37 5.58 6.57
C SER A 159 -18.05 4.99 6.02
N LEU A 160 -17.07 4.69 6.89
CA LEU A 160 -15.79 4.08 6.50
C LEU A 160 -15.93 2.63 6.02
N TYR A 161 -16.84 1.84 6.60
CA TYR A 161 -17.11 0.48 6.13
C TYR A 161 -17.84 0.50 4.78
N MET A 162 -18.74 1.46 4.55
CA MET A 162 -19.43 1.63 3.26
C MET A 162 -18.44 1.77 2.08
N ASP A 163 -17.38 2.56 2.27
CA ASP A 163 -16.31 2.77 1.28
C ASP A 163 -15.48 1.51 0.98
N GLN A 164 -15.37 0.58 1.93
CA GLN A 164 -14.65 -0.68 1.72
C GLN A 164 -15.49 -1.70 0.94
N TRP A 165 -16.78 -1.77 1.25
CA TRP A 165 -17.71 -2.75 0.68
C TRP A 165 -18.24 -2.36 -0.70
N PHE A 166 -18.41 -1.07 -1.00
CA PHE A 166 -18.91 -0.57 -2.29
C PHE A 166 -17.86 0.28 -3.01
N ILE A 167 -17.43 -0.17 -4.19
CA ILE A 167 -16.35 0.41 -4.99
C ILE A 167 -16.91 0.95 -6.32
N THR A 168 -17.71 0.15 -7.01
CA THR A 168 -18.30 0.47 -8.32
C THR A 168 -19.71 1.06 -8.22
N LYS A 169 -20.48 0.68 -7.19
CA LYS A 169 -21.84 1.14 -6.87
C LYS A 169 -21.85 2.05 -5.63
N LYS A 170 -20.75 2.77 -5.40
CA LYS A 170 -20.53 3.54 -4.16
C LYS A 170 -21.50 4.73 -4.04
N GLY A 171 -21.80 5.40 -5.15
CA GLY A 171 -22.80 6.45 -5.22
C GLY A 171 -24.20 5.93 -4.92
N LEU A 172 -24.59 4.77 -5.48
CA LEU A 172 -25.84 4.09 -5.13
C LEU A 172 -25.91 3.76 -3.62
N ALA A 173 -24.87 3.14 -3.05
CA ALA A 173 -24.86 2.73 -1.64
C ALA A 173 -24.93 3.93 -0.67
N LEU A 174 -24.16 5.00 -0.91
CA LEU A 174 -24.27 6.23 -0.13
C LEU A 174 -25.59 6.97 -0.38
N GLY A 175 -26.16 6.87 -1.58
CA GLY A 175 -27.50 7.40 -1.88
C GLY A 175 -28.60 6.70 -1.09
N ILE A 176 -28.56 5.38 -0.95
CA ILE A 176 -29.48 4.59 -0.11
C ILE A 176 -29.27 4.93 1.38
N MET A 177 -28.03 5.16 1.82
CA MET A 177 -27.74 5.61 3.19
C MET A 177 -28.35 6.98 3.49
N TRP A 178 -28.18 7.97 2.60
CA TRP A 178 -28.79 9.29 2.76
C TRP A 178 -30.33 9.24 2.63
N ALA A 179 -30.86 8.35 1.80
CA ALA A 179 -32.30 8.11 1.71
C ALA A 179 -32.88 7.61 3.06
N ALA A 180 -32.17 6.76 3.82
CA ALA A 180 -32.61 6.33 5.15
C ALA A 180 -32.62 7.48 6.19
N LYS A 181 -31.65 8.40 6.14
CA LYS A 181 -31.72 9.67 6.89
C LYS A 181 -32.98 10.46 6.52
N SER A 182 -33.29 10.55 5.23
CA SER A 182 -34.46 11.29 4.75
C SER A 182 -35.79 10.64 5.16
N ILE A 183 -35.91 9.31 5.09
CA ILE A 183 -37.07 8.55 5.62
C ILE A 183 -37.30 8.85 7.11
N THR A 184 -36.22 8.91 7.90
CA THR A 184 -36.30 9.30 9.32
C THR A 184 -36.93 10.68 9.46
N GLY A 185 -36.53 11.65 8.64
CA GLY A 185 -37.11 13.00 8.60
C GLY A 185 -38.54 13.09 8.04
N VAL A 186 -39.10 12.03 7.46
CA VAL A 186 -40.53 11.97 7.09
C VAL A 186 -41.37 11.46 8.27
N ALA A 187 -40.99 10.31 8.84
CA ALA A 187 -41.84 9.61 9.81
C ALA A 187 -41.65 10.08 11.26
N LEU A 188 -40.40 10.35 11.67
CA LEU A 188 -40.07 10.63 13.06
C LEU A 188 -40.72 11.93 13.60
N PRO A 189 -40.90 13.02 12.82
CA PRO A 189 -41.61 14.21 13.29
C PRO A 189 -43.02 13.95 13.82
N PHE A 190 -43.86 13.21 13.07
CA PHE A 190 -45.22 12.88 13.50
C PHE A 190 -45.23 12.00 14.77
N VAL A 191 -44.33 11.02 14.85
CA VAL A 191 -44.18 10.16 16.03
C VAL A 191 -43.73 10.97 17.25
N ALA A 192 -42.75 11.87 17.09
CA ALA A 192 -42.27 12.73 18.16
C ALA A 192 -43.36 13.66 18.69
N ASN A 193 -44.13 14.32 17.81
CA ASN A 193 -45.26 15.17 18.19
C ASN A 193 -46.33 14.39 18.99
N ALA A 194 -46.72 13.21 18.49
CA ALA A 194 -47.69 12.35 19.17
C ALA A 194 -47.19 11.85 20.54
N CYS A 195 -45.90 11.54 20.67
CA CYS A 195 -45.29 11.16 21.94
C CYS A 195 -45.20 12.32 22.94
N LEU A 196 -44.80 13.52 22.48
CA LEU A 196 -44.68 14.72 23.33
C LEU A 196 -46.03 15.13 23.90
N ASN A 197 -47.08 15.20 23.07
CA ASN A 197 -48.40 15.64 23.50
C ASN A 197 -49.11 14.59 24.41
N LYS A 198 -48.74 13.32 24.33
CA LYS A 198 -49.35 12.24 25.13
C LYS A 198 -48.58 11.87 26.40
N PHE A 199 -47.24 11.99 26.39
CA PHE A 199 -46.37 11.46 27.46
C PHE A 199 -45.33 12.48 27.98
N GLY A 200 -45.26 13.67 27.39
CA GLY A 200 -44.30 14.71 27.75
C GLY A 200 -42.87 14.44 27.30
N SER A 201 -42.02 15.45 27.46
CA SER A 201 -40.63 15.44 26.97
C SER A 201 -39.73 14.41 27.65
N SER A 202 -39.79 14.28 28.98
CA SER A 202 -38.99 13.29 29.73
C SER A 202 -39.26 11.85 29.28
N THR A 203 -40.53 11.46 29.13
CA THR A 203 -40.89 10.12 28.67
C THR A 203 -40.49 9.91 27.22
N THR A 204 -40.64 10.93 26.38
CA THR A 204 -40.23 10.88 24.97
C THR A 204 -38.71 10.71 24.84
N PHE A 205 -37.88 11.38 25.65
CA PHE A 205 -36.43 11.16 25.67
C PHE A 205 -36.04 9.75 26.15
N ARG A 206 -36.78 9.15 27.08
CA ARG A 206 -36.56 7.75 27.49
C ARG A 206 -36.91 6.76 26.37
N ALA A 207 -38.04 6.97 25.68
CA ALA A 207 -38.40 6.19 24.50
C ALA A 207 -37.38 6.35 23.36
N TRP A 208 -36.87 7.57 23.12
CA TRP A 208 -35.78 7.84 22.18
C TRP A 208 -34.49 7.09 22.55
N THR A 209 -34.13 7.08 23.84
CA THR A 209 -32.95 6.36 24.37
C THR A 209 -33.06 4.85 24.11
N VAL A 210 -34.23 4.25 24.39
CA VAL A 210 -34.50 2.82 24.12
C VAL A 210 -34.46 2.53 22.60
N THR A 211 -35.03 3.42 21.78
CA THR A 211 -35.03 3.29 20.31
C THR A 211 -33.61 3.33 19.74
N THR A 212 -32.79 4.27 20.22
CA THR A 212 -31.36 4.40 19.89
C THR A 212 -30.57 3.14 20.28
N LEU A 213 -30.83 2.61 21.48
CA LEU A 213 -30.20 1.38 21.97
C LEU A 213 -30.55 0.18 21.07
N LEU A 214 -31.85 -0.09 20.86
CA LEU A 214 -32.31 -1.25 20.08
C LEU A 214 -31.83 -1.20 18.61
N THR A 215 -32.00 -0.06 17.93
CA THR A 215 -31.60 0.09 16.52
C THR A 215 -30.09 -0.06 16.32
N THR A 216 -29.28 0.43 17.26
CA THR A 216 -27.82 0.30 17.17
C THR A 216 -27.35 -1.11 17.54
N LEU A 217 -27.88 -1.72 18.60
CA LEU A 217 -27.55 -3.09 18.99
C LEU A 217 -27.89 -4.10 17.88
N LEU A 218 -29.02 -3.94 17.19
CA LEU A 218 -29.39 -4.75 16.03
C LEU A 218 -28.42 -4.59 14.84
N SER A 219 -27.78 -3.42 14.72
CA SER A 219 -26.85 -3.09 13.61
C SER A 219 -25.42 -3.58 13.87
N LEU A 220 -24.99 -3.70 15.14
CA LEU A 220 -23.62 -4.07 15.52
C LEU A 220 -23.10 -5.40 14.92
N PRO A 221 -23.85 -6.51 14.87
CA PRO A 221 -23.35 -7.79 14.37
C PRO A 221 -22.91 -7.77 12.89
N PHE A 222 -23.45 -6.82 12.12
CA PHE A 222 -23.20 -6.66 10.69
C PHE A 222 -22.20 -5.52 10.37
N MET A 223 -21.90 -4.64 11.34
CA MET A 223 -20.93 -3.54 11.23
C MET A 223 -19.48 -4.06 11.25
N LYS A 224 -19.06 -4.73 10.18
CA LYS A 224 -17.73 -5.34 10.04
C LYS A 224 -16.94 -4.73 8.87
N PRO A 225 -15.64 -4.43 9.04
CA PRO A 225 -14.77 -4.03 7.93
C PRO A 225 -14.66 -5.17 6.91
N ARG A 226 -14.52 -4.83 5.63
CA ARG A 226 -14.37 -5.84 4.56
C ARG A 226 -12.95 -6.39 4.50
N VAL A 227 -11.97 -5.54 4.79
CA VAL A 227 -10.55 -5.91 4.84
C VAL A 227 -10.18 -6.16 6.30
N PRO A 228 -9.73 -7.37 6.68
CA PRO A 228 -9.37 -7.67 8.06
C PRO A 228 -8.19 -6.79 8.51
N VAL A 229 -8.31 -6.21 9.70
CA VAL A 229 -7.22 -5.40 10.30
C VAL A 229 -6.18 -6.36 10.86
N SER A 230 -5.03 -6.47 10.19
CA SER A 230 -3.90 -7.32 10.62
C SER A 230 -3.53 -7.10 12.09
N SER A 231 -3.26 -8.19 12.81
CA SER A 231 -2.79 -8.19 14.20
C SER A 231 -1.54 -7.33 14.43
N SER A 232 -0.71 -7.18 13.38
CA SER A 232 0.51 -6.35 13.36
C SER A 232 0.31 -4.97 12.71
N ALA A 233 -0.92 -4.56 12.43
CA ALA A 233 -1.24 -3.27 11.81
C ALA A 233 -0.80 -2.10 12.72
N SER A 234 0.36 -1.52 12.40
CA SER A 234 0.83 -0.25 12.92
C SER A 234 0.02 0.91 12.34
N ALA A 235 0.13 2.09 12.95
CA ALA A 235 -0.66 3.25 12.58
C ALA A 235 -0.28 3.76 11.16
N ARG A 236 -1.28 3.91 10.28
CA ARG A 236 -1.08 4.22 8.86
C ARG A 236 -0.53 5.63 8.66
N ARG A 237 0.39 5.84 7.70
CA ARG A 237 0.84 7.18 7.33
C ARG A 237 -0.27 7.86 6.51
N LEU A 238 -0.70 9.05 6.92
CA LEU A 238 -1.74 9.80 6.21
C LEU A 238 -1.14 10.50 4.99
N ASP A 239 -1.64 10.19 3.80
CA ASP A 239 -1.28 10.91 2.56
C ASP A 239 -2.12 12.21 2.47
N LEU A 240 -1.49 13.33 2.78
CA LEU A 240 -2.11 14.67 2.72
C LEU A 240 -1.90 15.37 1.37
N SER A 241 -1.36 14.68 0.34
CA SER A 241 -1.05 15.30 -0.96
C SER A 241 -2.26 15.93 -1.64
N PHE A 242 -3.45 15.36 -1.49
CA PHE A 242 -4.70 15.88 -2.04
C PHE A 242 -5.08 17.27 -1.51
N LEU A 243 -4.63 17.67 -0.30
CA LEU A 243 -4.83 19.04 0.22
C LEU A 243 -4.08 20.10 -0.61
N ARG A 244 -3.14 19.68 -1.48
CA ARG A 244 -2.47 20.53 -2.46
C ARG A 244 -3.20 20.58 -3.81
N SER A 245 -4.21 19.74 -4.03
CA SER A 245 -4.99 19.74 -5.27
C SER A 245 -5.98 20.90 -5.28
N VAL A 246 -5.93 21.73 -6.33
CA VAL A 246 -6.93 22.78 -6.58
C VAL A 246 -8.31 22.14 -6.74
N THR A 247 -8.42 20.98 -7.37
CA THR A 247 -9.69 20.26 -7.57
C THR A 247 -10.40 19.95 -6.25
N PHE A 248 -9.65 19.51 -5.22
CA PHE A 248 -10.22 19.27 -3.90
C PHE A 248 -10.84 20.55 -3.34
N TRP A 249 -10.09 21.67 -3.32
CA TRP A 249 -10.60 22.94 -2.79
C TRP A 249 -11.76 23.52 -3.59
N MET A 250 -11.81 23.33 -4.91
CA MET A 250 -12.94 23.80 -5.72
C MET A 250 -14.21 22.95 -5.54
N LEU A 251 -14.09 21.65 -5.31
CA LEU A 251 -15.23 20.77 -4.93
C LEU A 251 -15.67 21.03 -3.48
N GLN A 252 -14.72 21.21 -2.56
CA GLN A 252 -14.96 21.55 -1.16
C GLN A 252 -15.67 22.90 -1.02
N ALA A 253 -15.24 23.92 -1.76
CA ALA A 253 -15.86 25.26 -1.74
C ALA A 253 -17.32 25.22 -2.19
N GLY A 254 -17.64 24.51 -3.29
CA GLY A 254 -19.03 24.31 -3.72
C GLY A 254 -19.89 23.61 -2.65
N ASN A 255 -19.33 22.57 -2.01
CA ASN A 255 -19.98 21.90 -0.88
C ASN A 255 -20.20 22.83 0.33
N VAL A 256 -19.26 23.71 0.66
CA VAL A 256 -19.44 24.73 1.72
C VAL A 256 -20.50 25.76 1.33
N PHE A 257 -20.44 26.34 0.13
CA PHE A 257 -21.42 27.32 -0.33
C PHE A 257 -22.84 26.77 -0.32
N GLN A 258 -23.07 25.60 -0.92
CA GLN A 258 -24.36 24.91 -0.90
C GLN A 258 -24.88 24.65 0.52
N SER A 259 -23.98 24.54 1.51
CA SER A 259 -24.34 24.27 2.91
C SER A 259 -24.83 25.49 3.69
N PHE A 260 -24.52 26.73 3.26
CA PHE A 260 -25.09 27.92 3.90
C PHE A 260 -26.60 28.07 3.61
N GLY A 261 -27.03 27.75 2.38
CA GLY A 261 -28.44 27.84 1.99
C GLY A 261 -29.26 26.60 2.35
N TYR A 262 -28.67 25.39 2.30
CA TYR A 262 -29.42 24.12 2.37
C TYR A 262 -30.38 23.96 3.56
N PHE A 263 -29.98 24.42 4.75
CA PHE A 263 -30.76 24.25 5.97
C PHE A 263 -31.88 25.29 6.11
N LEU A 264 -31.87 26.36 5.30
CA LEU A 264 -32.78 27.50 5.44
C LEU A 264 -34.22 27.16 5.02
N PRO A 265 -34.49 26.49 3.86
CA PRO A 265 -35.82 26.01 3.53
C PRO A 265 -36.42 25.08 4.59
N SER A 266 -35.68 24.07 5.05
CA SER A 266 -36.19 23.13 6.07
C SER A 266 -36.50 23.80 7.41
N THR A 267 -35.89 24.95 7.71
CA THR A 267 -36.11 25.71 8.96
C THR A 267 -37.27 26.68 8.82
N TYR A 268 -37.36 27.42 7.71
CA TYR A 268 -38.28 28.55 7.56
C TYR A 268 -39.51 28.28 6.70
N LEU A 269 -39.58 27.18 5.94
CA LEU A 269 -40.74 26.84 5.12
C LEU A 269 -42.06 26.72 5.92
N PRO A 270 -42.09 26.13 7.14
CA PRO A 270 -43.30 26.16 7.98
C PRO A 270 -43.71 27.59 8.36
N SER A 271 -42.79 28.38 8.93
CA SER A 271 -43.04 29.77 9.34
C SER A 271 -43.43 30.68 8.16
N TYR A 272 -42.86 30.44 6.98
CA TYR A 272 -43.24 31.12 5.75
C TYR A 272 -44.69 30.79 5.38
N SER A 273 -45.05 29.50 5.36
CA SER A 273 -46.41 29.06 5.01
C SER A 273 -47.48 29.63 5.95
N THR A 274 -47.20 29.73 7.25
CA THR A 274 -48.15 30.28 8.24
C THR A 274 -48.18 31.81 8.23
N THR A 275 -47.02 32.48 8.37
CA THR A 275 -46.96 33.94 8.57
C THR A 275 -47.11 34.77 7.31
N THR A 276 -46.86 34.20 6.12
CA THR A 276 -46.80 34.94 4.84
C THR A 276 -47.85 34.48 3.83
N VAL A 277 -48.39 33.26 3.98
CA VAL A 277 -49.42 32.68 3.09
C VAL A 277 -50.71 32.32 3.86
N GLY A 278 -50.73 32.48 5.19
CA GLY A 278 -51.93 32.22 6.02
C GLY A 278 -52.35 30.75 6.12
N LEU A 279 -51.46 29.82 5.78
CA LEU A 279 -51.75 28.38 5.76
C LEU A 279 -51.70 27.77 7.16
N SER A 280 -52.36 26.62 7.33
CA SER A 280 -52.28 25.84 8.57
C SER A 280 -50.85 25.34 8.83
N GLU A 281 -50.45 25.32 10.10
CA GLU A 281 -49.21 24.70 10.61
C GLU A 281 -49.05 23.25 10.16
N THR A 282 -50.17 22.52 10.03
CA THR A 282 -50.20 21.15 9.50
C THR A 282 -49.69 21.09 8.05
N THR A 283 -50.09 22.05 7.21
CA THR A 283 -49.62 22.20 5.83
C THR A 283 -48.12 22.50 5.80
N GLY A 284 -47.64 23.43 6.64
CA GLY A 284 -46.20 23.73 6.77
C GLY A 284 -45.37 22.49 7.14
N THR A 285 -45.89 21.66 8.06
CA THR A 285 -45.27 20.39 8.45
C THR A 285 -45.31 19.36 7.31
N MET A 286 -46.42 19.25 6.57
CA MET A 286 -46.54 18.38 5.40
C MET A 286 -45.57 18.76 4.28
N LEU A 287 -45.30 20.06 4.06
CA LEU A 287 -44.33 20.54 3.07
C LEU A 287 -42.89 20.09 3.42
N VAL A 288 -42.46 20.23 4.67
CA VAL A 288 -41.15 19.73 5.13
C VAL A 288 -41.08 18.19 5.06
N SER A 289 -42.17 17.50 5.37
CA SER A 289 -42.27 16.05 5.22
C SER A 289 -42.14 15.61 3.76
N LEU A 290 -42.74 16.36 2.83
CA LEU A 290 -42.66 16.13 1.39
C LEU A 290 -41.25 16.40 0.84
N PHE A 291 -40.59 17.46 1.29
CA PHE A 291 -39.17 17.73 1.01
C PHE A 291 -38.27 16.57 1.45
N ASN A 292 -38.50 16.01 2.64
CA ASN A 292 -37.77 14.82 3.10
C ASN A 292 -38.14 13.58 2.27
N ALA A 293 -39.40 13.41 1.86
CA ALA A 293 -39.83 12.28 1.02
C ALA A 293 -39.19 12.32 -0.39
N THR A 294 -39.12 13.47 -1.04
CA THR A 294 -38.45 13.58 -2.37
C THR A 294 -36.93 13.53 -2.26
N SER A 295 -36.36 13.92 -1.12
CA SER A 295 -34.93 13.70 -0.81
C SER A 295 -34.53 12.21 -0.80
N VAL A 296 -35.45 11.28 -0.51
CA VAL A 296 -35.22 9.82 -0.61
C VAL A 296 -34.86 9.44 -2.04
N PHE A 297 -35.69 9.84 -3.00
CA PHE A 297 -35.50 9.56 -4.44
C PHE A 297 -34.32 10.35 -5.01
N GLY A 298 -34.17 11.62 -4.62
CA GLY A 298 -33.05 12.48 -4.98
C GLY A 298 -31.70 11.90 -4.54
N GLY A 299 -31.60 11.43 -3.30
CA GLY A 299 -30.40 10.78 -2.76
C GLY A 299 -29.94 9.58 -3.57
N ILE A 300 -30.87 8.69 -3.94
CA ILE A 300 -30.60 7.49 -4.74
C ILE A 300 -30.25 7.87 -6.19
N PHE A 301 -31.03 8.76 -6.82
CA PHE A 301 -30.82 9.19 -8.20
C PHE A 301 -29.47 9.90 -8.40
N VAL A 302 -29.18 10.93 -7.59
CA VAL A 302 -27.91 11.68 -7.66
C VAL A 302 -26.72 10.76 -7.33
N GLY A 303 -26.90 9.80 -6.42
CA GLY A 303 -25.93 8.74 -6.14
C GLY A 303 -25.59 7.90 -7.38
N MET A 304 -26.59 7.34 -8.07
CA MET A 304 -26.40 6.56 -9.29
C MET A 304 -25.77 7.39 -10.43
N LEU A 305 -26.11 8.68 -10.53
CA LEU A 305 -25.50 9.60 -11.49
C LEU A 305 -24.00 9.80 -11.19
N CYS A 306 -23.59 9.92 -9.92
CA CYS A 306 -22.18 10.03 -9.54
C CYS A 306 -21.36 8.76 -9.76
N ASP A 307 -21.98 7.58 -9.84
CA ASP A 307 -21.26 6.37 -10.24
C ASP A 307 -20.94 6.34 -11.75
N ARG A 308 -21.82 6.90 -12.60
CA ARG A 308 -21.72 6.85 -14.07
C ARG A 308 -21.09 8.10 -14.71
N PHE A 309 -21.35 9.30 -14.20
CA PHE A 309 -20.98 10.57 -14.83
C PHE A 309 -19.89 11.34 -14.04
N ALA A 310 -19.26 12.30 -14.70
CA ALA A 310 -18.29 13.20 -14.07
C ALA A 310 -18.96 14.05 -12.98
N VAL A 311 -18.46 13.98 -11.75
CA VAL A 311 -19.14 14.56 -10.58
C VAL A 311 -19.36 16.08 -10.67
N SER A 312 -18.48 16.84 -11.33
CA SER A 312 -18.70 18.28 -11.60
C SER A 312 -20.02 18.55 -12.33
N ASN A 313 -20.46 17.67 -13.24
CA ASN A 313 -21.70 17.83 -13.99
C ASN A 313 -22.92 17.43 -13.14
N VAL A 314 -22.75 16.47 -12.23
CA VAL A 314 -23.81 16.06 -11.29
C VAL A 314 -24.03 17.11 -10.20
N LEU A 315 -22.95 17.74 -9.70
CA LEU A 315 -23.06 18.95 -8.87
C LEU A 315 -23.78 20.06 -9.63
N LEU A 316 -23.43 20.34 -10.90
CA LEU A 316 -24.12 21.35 -11.69
C LEU A 316 -25.64 21.09 -11.77
N LEU A 317 -26.05 19.86 -12.10
CA LEU A 317 -27.46 19.47 -12.17
C LEU A 317 -28.19 19.66 -10.83
N SER A 318 -27.61 19.17 -9.74
CA SER A 318 -28.17 19.32 -8.39
C SER A 318 -28.23 20.79 -7.94
N SER A 319 -27.19 21.58 -8.23
CA SER A 319 -27.09 23.00 -7.85
C SER A 319 -28.07 23.87 -8.63
N VAL A 320 -28.15 23.70 -9.95
CA VAL A 320 -29.07 24.44 -10.83
C VAL A 320 -30.52 24.06 -10.55
N GLY A 321 -30.83 22.77 -10.39
CA GLY A 321 -32.18 22.33 -10.02
C GLY A 321 -32.61 22.89 -8.66
N SER A 322 -31.71 22.92 -7.68
CA SER A 322 -31.94 23.55 -6.37
C SER A 322 -32.17 25.06 -6.49
N ALA A 323 -31.33 25.77 -7.24
CA ALA A 323 -31.41 27.22 -7.43
C ALA A 323 -32.69 27.64 -8.17
N LEU A 324 -33.06 26.94 -9.25
CA LEU A 324 -34.32 27.19 -9.98
C LEU A 324 -35.53 26.95 -9.09
N SER A 325 -35.50 25.90 -8.24
CA SER A 325 -36.57 25.66 -7.26
C SER A 325 -36.71 26.84 -6.29
N VAL A 326 -35.60 27.36 -5.76
CA VAL A 326 -35.62 28.49 -4.82
C VAL A 326 -36.09 29.77 -5.52
N PHE A 327 -35.53 30.12 -6.66
CA PHE A 327 -35.84 31.39 -7.33
C PHE A 327 -37.24 31.43 -7.95
N LEU A 328 -37.70 30.34 -8.57
CA LEU A 328 -38.97 30.30 -9.27
C LEU A 328 -40.13 29.80 -8.39
N LEU A 329 -39.92 28.74 -7.61
CA LEU A 329 -41.02 28.10 -6.87
C LEU A 329 -41.19 28.70 -5.47
N TRP A 330 -40.11 28.93 -4.71
CA TRP A 330 -40.22 29.63 -3.42
C TRP A 330 -40.31 31.15 -3.60
N GLY A 331 -39.48 31.72 -4.48
CA GLY A 331 -39.43 33.16 -4.76
C GLY A 331 -40.71 33.76 -5.37
N MET A 332 -41.58 32.93 -5.96
CA MET A 332 -42.90 33.36 -6.46
C MET A 332 -44.07 32.85 -5.60
N ALA A 333 -43.82 32.09 -4.52
CA ALA A 333 -44.87 31.56 -3.66
C ALA A 333 -45.39 32.60 -2.66
N SER A 334 -46.19 33.55 -3.13
CA SER A 334 -46.87 34.55 -2.31
C SER A 334 -48.30 34.76 -2.79
N SER A 335 -49.19 35.02 -1.85
CA SER A 335 -50.62 35.26 -2.11
C SER A 335 -50.97 36.73 -1.80
N PRO A 336 -51.48 37.49 -2.78
CA PRO A 336 -52.33 38.65 -2.50
C PRO A 336 -53.56 38.22 -1.69
N GLU A 337 -54.16 39.11 -0.91
CA GLU A 337 -55.40 38.85 -0.16
C GLU A 337 -56.62 38.55 -1.07
N SER A 338 -56.48 38.76 -2.39
CA SER A 338 -57.55 38.63 -3.39
C SER A 338 -57.31 37.55 -4.45
N GLU A 339 -56.22 36.78 -4.36
CA GLU A 339 -55.88 35.69 -5.30
C GLU A 339 -55.86 34.33 -4.61
N SER A 340 -56.09 33.25 -5.36
CA SER A 340 -56.49 31.98 -4.75
C SER A 340 -55.35 31.30 -3.95
N PRO A 341 -55.60 30.86 -2.70
CA PRO A 341 -54.56 30.23 -1.86
C PRO A 341 -54.05 28.91 -2.44
N GLN A 342 -54.80 28.30 -3.37
CA GLN A 342 -54.42 27.07 -4.06
C GLN A 342 -53.13 27.24 -4.86
N THR A 343 -52.92 28.39 -5.52
CA THR A 343 -51.71 28.67 -6.30
C THR A 343 -50.46 28.71 -5.42
N ALA A 344 -50.53 29.39 -4.27
CA ALA A 344 -49.41 29.47 -3.34
C ALA A 344 -49.10 28.10 -2.69
N ILE A 345 -50.12 27.31 -2.33
CA ILE A 345 -49.95 25.92 -1.88
C ILE A 345 -49.24 25.10 -2.97
N ALA A 346 -49.71 25.17 -4.22
CA ALA A 346 -49.13 24.42 -5.33
C ALA A 346 -47.65 24.79 -5.57
N LEU A 347 -47.29 26.07 -5.54
CA LEU A 347 -45.90 26.53 -5.68
C LEU A 347 -45.01 26.03 -4.53
N LEU A 348 -45.47 26.09 -3.27
CA LEU A 348 -44.72 25.54 -2.13
C LEU A 348 -44.62 24.00 -2.18
N THR A 349 -45.64 23.31 -2.66
CA THR A 349 -45.62 21.85 -2.88
C THR A 349 -44.61 21.47 -3.95
N LEU A 350 -44.63 22.14 -5.10
CA LEU A 350 -43.64 21.93 -6.18
C LEU A 350 -42.23 22.30 -5.71
N PHE A 351 -42.05 23.40 -4.96
CA PHE A 351 -40.78 23.76 -4.33
C PHE A 351 -40.25 22.62 -3.46
N SER A 352 -41.09 22.09 -2.55
CA SER A 352 -40.72 20.99 -1.66
C SER A 352 -40.31 19.75 -2.46
N ILE A 353 -41.03 19.43 -3.54
CA ILE A 353 -40.71 18.31 -4.43
C ILE A 353 -39.34 18.50 -5.10
N PHE A 354 -39.15 19.57 -5.87
CA PHE A 354 -37.94 19.76 -6.67
C PHE A 354 -36.71 20.10 -5.81
N TYR A 355 -36.86 20.93 -4.77
CA TYR A 355 -35.76 21.26 -3.87
C TYR A 355 -35.36 20.06 -3.02
N GLY A 356 -36.31 19.24 -2.54
CA GLY A 356 -35.98 17.99 -1.85
C GLY A 356 -35.22 17.01 -2.76
N PHE A 357 -35.69 16.81 -3.99
CA PHE A 357 -35.02 15.95 -4.96
C PHE A 357 -33.59 16.44 -5.28
N PHE A 358 -33.41 17.71 -5.67
CA PHE A 358 -32.11 18.22 -6.11
C PHE A 358 -31.16 18.58 -4.97
N ALA A 359 -31.62 19.26 -3.92
CA ALA A 359 -30.77 19.71 -2.81
C ALA A 359 -30.54 18.61 -1.78
N GLY A 360 -31.57 17.80 -1.49
CA GLY A 360 -31.44 16.60 -0.64
C GLY A 360 -30.50 15.56 -1.25
N GLY A 361 -30.53 15.41 -2.58
CA GLY A 361 -29.60 14.56 -3.32
C GLY A 361 -28.13 14.99 -3.30
N PHE A 362 -27.84 16.26 -2.98
CA PHE A 362 -26.47 16.82 -3.06
C PHE A 362 -25.45 16.04 -2.21
N SER A 363 -25.83 15.57 -1.02
CA SER A 363 -24.93 14.81 -0.13
C SER A 363 -24.45 13.48 -0.73
N SER A 364 -25.18 12.89 -1.68
CA SER A 364 -24.74 11.70 -2.41
C SER A 364 -23.55 11.98 -3.32
N THR A 365 -23.33 13.23 -3.75
CA THR A 365 -22.22 13.59 -4.65
C THR A 365 -20.84 13.42 -4.03
N TRP A 366 -20.74 13.35 -2.69
CA TRP A 366 -19.49 13.08 -1.97
C TRP A 366 -18.82 11.78 -2.43
N SER A 367 -19.62 10.78 -2.84
CA SER A 367 -19.16 9.55 -3.49
C SER A 367 -18.29 9.82 -4.73
N GLY A 368 -18.78 10.67 -5.63
CA GLY A 368 -18.12 11.07 -6.88
C GLY A 368 -16.95 12.04 -6.65
N ILE A 369 -17.06 12.95 -5.68
CA ILE A 369 -15.97 13.88 -5.29
C ILE A 369 -14.75 13.06 -4.87
N ILE A 370 -14.95 12.07 -4.00
CA ILE A 370 -13.94 11.09 -3.60
C ILE A 370 -13.38 10.34 -4.82
N LYS A 371 -14.25 9.81 -5.68
CA LYS A 371 -13.88 9.05 -6.90
C LYS A 371 -12.99 9.87 -7.84
N GLN A 372 -13.24 11.19 -7.95
CA GLN A 372 -12.39 12.11 -8.71
C GLN A 372 -11.05 12.37 -8.01
N ILE A 373 -11.04 12.74 -6.72
CA ILE A 373 -9.80 13.05 -6.00
C ILE A 373 -8.87 11.84 -5.92
N LYS A 374 -9.41 10.62 -5.78
CA LYS A 374 -8.67 9.35 -5.81
C LYS A 374 -8.11 8.99 -7.19
N ARG A 375 -8.64 9.58 -8.27
CA ARG A 375 -8.09 9.46 -9.64
C ARG A 375 -6.98 10.50 -9.91
N GLU A 376 -7.02 11.65 -9.25
CA GLU A 376 -6.05 12.74 -9.42
C GLU A 376 -4.89 12.71 -8.42
N SER A 377 -5.02 11.97 -7.32
CA SER A 377 -4.01 11.81 -6.27
C SER A 377 -3.32 10.45 -6.33
N SER A 378 -2.30 10.24 -5.49
CA SER A 378 -1.65 8.93 -5.30
C SER A 378 -2.65 7.80 -5.04
N ALA A 379 -2.38 6.60 -5.55
CA ALA A 379 -3.20 5.40 -5.28
C ALA A 379 -3.30 5.03 -3.78
N SER A 380 -2.40 5.57 -2.95
CA SER A 380 -2.39 5.51 -1.48
C SER A 380 -3.39 6.43 -0.77
N LEU A 381 -4.25 7.17 -1.50
CA LEU A 381 -5.18 8.11 -0.90
C LEU A 381 -6.21 7.44 0.03
N GLU A 382 -6.03 7.66 1.32
CA GLU A 382 -6.98 7.25 2.35
C GLU A 382 -8.30 8.03 2.21
N THR A 383 -9.33 7.30 1.79
CA THR A 383 -10.58 7.90 1.32
C THR A 383 -11.46 8.44 2.44
N GLY A 384 -11.36 7.88 3.65
CA GLY A 384 -12.06 8.36 4.84
C GLY A 384 -11.76 9.83 5.17
N LEU A 385 -10.51 10.25 4.99
CA LEU A 385 -10.08 11.62 5.26
C LEU A 385 -10.81 12.65 4.39
N VAL A 386 -10.99 12.35 3.10
CA VAL A 386 -11.71 13.21 2.16
C VAL A 386 -13.19 13.32 2.54
N PHE A 387 -13.81 12.22 2.97
CA PHE A 387 -15.20 12.22 3.46
C PHE A 387 -15.34 13.07 4.73
N GLY A 388 -14.44 12.91 5.70
CA GLY A 388 -14.43 13.70 6.94
C GLY A 388 -14.33 15.21 6.68
N LEU A 389 -13.50 15.63 5.72
CA LEU A 389 -13.35 17.04 5.33
C LEU A 389 -14.60 17.59 4.60
N LEU A 390 -15.24 16.79 3.74
CA LEU A 390 -16.51 17.18 3.11
C LEU A 390 -17.63 17.37 4.15
N ALA A 391 -17.71 16.46 5.12
CA ALA A 391 -18.62 16.57 6.26
C ALA A 391 -18.32 17.82 7.12
N GLY A 392 -17.04 18.08 7.46
CA GLY A 392 -16.63 19.29 8.17
C GLY A 392 -17.00 20.58 7.44
N GLY A 393 -16.87 20.61 6.11
CA GLY A 393 -17.32 21.73 5.28
C GLY A 393 -18.82 21.99 5.35
N ARG A 394 -19.65 20.93 5.44
CA ARG A 394 -21.08 21.06 5.67
C ARG A 394 -21.40 21.60 7.07
N GLY A 395 -20.59 21.23 8.07
CA GLY A 395 -20.67 21.74 9.44
C GLY A 395 -20.42 23.24 9.54
N ILE A 396 -19.41 23.75 8.84
CA ILE A 396 -19.14 25.20 8.74
C ILE A 396 -20.37 25.93 8.17
N GLY A 397 -20.97 25.40 7.10
CA GLY A 397 -22.18 25.95 6.51
C GLY A 397 -23.36 25.97 7.49
N ASN A 398 -23.63 24.86 8.18
CA ASN A 398 -24.73 24.71 9.12
C ASN A 398 -24.61 25.63 10.35
N VAL A 399 -23.42 25.75 10.94
CA VAL A 399 -23.22 26.60 12.14
C VAL A 399 -23.35 28.08 11.78
N ILE A 400 -22.88 28.50 10.60
CA ILE A 400 -23.01 29.88 10.12
C ILE A 400 -24.44 30.20 9.66
N SER A 401 -25.18 29.23 9.09
CA SER A 401 -26.51 29.49 8.53
C SER A 401 -27.53 29.98 9.56
N GLY A 402 -27.43 29.58 10.82
CA GLY A 402 -28.34 30.03 11.90
C GLY A 402 -28.22 31.53 12.22
N PRO A 403 -27.05 32.03 12.68
CA PRO A 403 -26.85 33.46 12.90
C PRO A 403 -27.09 34.27 11.62
N LEU A 404 -26.65 33.76 10.47
CA LEU A 404 -26.81 34.45 9.18
C LEU A 404 -28.28 34.56 8.76
N SER A 405 -29.13 33.55 8.95
CA SER A 405 -30.56 33.66 8.63
C SER A 405 -31.28 34.68 9.51
N THR A 406 -30.93 34.77 10.80
CA THR A 406 -31.50 35.82 11.66
C THR A 406 -31.07 37.23 11.24
N ALA A 407 -29.88 37.39 10.66
CA ALA A 407 -29.44 38.67 10.11
C ALA A 407 -30.14 39.00 8.78
N LEU A 408 -30.31 38.01 7.88
CA LEU A 408 -31.00 38.17 6.59
C LEU A 408 -32.49 38.53 6.79
N ILE A 409 -33.17 37.90 7.76
CA ILE A 409 -34.57 38.24 8.11
C ILE A 409 -34.66 39.65 8.72
N LYS A 410 -33.66 40.08 9.52
CA LYS A 410 -33.60 41.45 10.06
C LYS A 410 -33.37 42.54 9.00
N GLN A 411 -32.82 42.21 7.83
CA GLN A 411 -32.78 43.14 6.70
C GLN A 411 -34.14 43.24 5.98
N GLY A 412 -34.97 42.20 6.07
CA GLY A 412 -36.32 42.18 5.53
C GLY A 412 -36.37 42.08 4.00
N SER A 413 -37.23 42.91 3.39
CA SER A 413 -37.51 42.90 1.96
C SER A 413 -36.34 43.38 1.11
N LEU A 414 -36.19 42.79 -0.08
CA LEU A 414 -35.25 43.27 -1.10
C LEU A 414 -35.78 44.49 -1.86
N SER A 415 -37.09 44.72 -1.83
CA SER A 415 -37.72 45.86 -2.49
C SER A 415 -37.82 47.01 -1.48
N GLY A 416 -37.02 48.07 -1.68
CA GLY A 416 -36.96 49.24 -0.80
C GLY A 416 -38.19 50.16 -0.87
N SER A 417 -39.38 49.61 -1.12
CA SER A 417 -40.64 50.33 -1.27
C SER A 417 -41.79 49.47 -0.75
N GLN A 418 -42.74 50.09 -0.05
CA GLN A 418 -44.06 49.51 0.24
C GLN A 418 -44.94 49.55 -1.02
N GLY A 419 -44.48 48.89 -2.08
CA GLY A 419 -45.06 48.93 -3.42
C GLY A 419 -45.33 47.54 -3.98
N ASN A 420 -46.63 47.24 -4.12
CA ASN A 420 -47.28 46.10 -4.79
C ASN A 420 -46.35 45.24 -5.65
N SER A 421 -45.65 44.30 -5.02
CA SER A 421 -44.78 43.32 -5.69
C SER A 421 -45.08 41.93 -5.15
N GLU A 422 -45.88 41.19 -5.92
CA GLU A 422 -46.57 39.95 -5.54
C GLU A 422 -45.65 38.70 -5.57
N THR A 423 -44.45 38.83 -5.00
CA THR A 423 -43.42 37.77 -5.00
C THR A 423 -42.86 37.54 -3.61
N GLY A 424 -42.41 36.32 -3.30
CA GLY A 424 -41.74 35.98 -2.05
C GLY A 424 -40.51 36.85 -1.75
N PHE A 425 -39.90 37.46 -2.77
CA PHE A 425 -38.80 38.43 -2.64
C PHE A 425 -39.19 39.77 -1.99
N SER A 426 -40.46 40.17 -2.01
CA SER A 426 -40.94 41.39 -1.34
C SER A 426 -41.22 41.18 0.16
N THR A 427 -41.26 39.93 0.62
CA THR A 427 -41.59 39.54 2.00
C THR A 427 -40.40 39.72 2.95
N GLN A 428 -40.63 39.59 4.26
CA GLN A 428 -39.56 39.53 5.28
C GLN A 428 -38.51 38.42 5.05
N TYR A 429 -38.85 37.41 4.25
CA TYR A 429 -37.94 36.31 3.90
C TYR A 429 -37.21 36.54 2.57
N GLY A 430 -37.48 37.62 1.83
CA GLY A 430 -36.97 37.83 0.47
C GLY A 430 -35.45 37.79 0.37
N THR A 431 -34.75 38.48 1.27
CA THR A 431 -33.28 38.48 1.35
C THR A 431 -32.72 37.07 1.67
N LEU A 432 -33.45 36.27 2.45
CA LEU A 432 -33.12 34.87 2.76
C LEU A 432 -33.35 33.93 1.57
N ILE A 433 -34.42 34.11 0.80
CA ILE A 433 -34.70 33.35 -0.43
C ILE A 433 -33.60 33.63 -1.47
N LEU A 434 -33.27 34.90 -1.72
CA LEU A 434 -32.18 35.31 -2.61
C LEU A 434 -30.85 34.67 -2.20
N PHE A 435 -30.48 34.78 -0.91
CA PHE A 435 -29.27 34.16 -0.39
C PHE A 435 -29.25 32.63 -0.59
N THR A 436 -30.38 31.96 -0.34
CA THR A 436 -30.52 30.50 -0.52
C THR A 436 -30.36 30.10 -1.98
N GLY A 437 -30.90 30.87 -2.93
CA GLY A 437 -30.76 30.62 -4.36
C GLY A 437 -29.34 30.87 -4.86
N ILE A 438 -28.70 31.98 -4.45
CA ILE A 438 -27.32 32.31 -4.79
C ILE A 438 -26.36 31.24 -4.27
N THR A 439 -26.50 30.83 -3.00
CA THR A 439 -25.66 29.77 -2.41
C THR A 439 -25.88 28.40 -3.05
N ALA A 440 -27.09 28.11 -3.53
CA ALA A 440 -27.35 26.92 -4.35
C ALA A 440 -26.65 27.00 -5.71
N VAL A 441 -26.66 28.13 -6.42
CA VAL A 441 -25.88 28.32 -7.67
C VAL A 441 -24.39 28.08 -7.42
N PHE A 442 -23.83 28.64 -6.34
CA PHE A 442 -22.44 28.41 -5.94
C PHE A 442 -22.11 26.97 -5.51
N GLY A 443 -23.11 26.09 -5.33
CA GLY A 443 -22.89 24.64 -5.25
C GLY A 443 -22.12 24.09 -6.46
N ALA A 444 -22.32 24.67 -7.64
CA ALA A 444 -21.66 24.30 -8.89
C ALA A 444 -20.26 24.92 -9.09
N TRP A 445 -19.66 25.54 -8.06
CA TRP A 445 -18.37 26.26 -8.15
C TRP A 445 -17.25 25.49 -8.88
N SER A 446 -17.14 24.18 -8.62
CA SER A 446 -16.15 23.31 -9.29
C SER A 446 -16.31 23.23 -10.82
N TRP A 447 -17.52 23.40 -11.35
CA TRP A 447 -17.80 23.44 -12.78
C TRP A 447 -17.46 24.83 -13.35
N MET A 448 -17.88 25.90 -12.66
CA MET A 448 -17.56 27.29 -13.04
C MET A 448 -16.04 27.50 -13.16
N TRP A 449 -15.28 27.03 -12.17
CA TRP A 449 -13.82 27.13 -12.15
C TRP A 449 -13.18 26.45 -13.36
N ARG A 450 -13.69 25.28 -13.78
CA ARG A 450 -13.19 24.55 -14.96
C ARG A 450 -13.45 25.30 -16.26
N TYR A 451 -14.56 26.03 -16.37
CA TYR A 451 -14.84 26.88 -17.52
C TYR A 451 -13.90 28.10 -17.56
N ILE A 452 -13.79 28.82 -16.43
CA ILE A 452 -12.93 30.01 -16.28
C ILE A 452 -11.46 29.69 -16.60
N SER A 453 -10.91 28.61 -16.00
CA SER A 453 -9.52 28.20 -16.22
C SER A 453 -9.24 27.71 -17.65
N SER A 454 -10.25 27.13 -18.33
CA SER A 454 -10.13 26.78 -19.75
C SER A 454 -10.07 28.01 -20.65
N GLY A 455 -10.87 29.05 -20.36
CA GLY A 455 -10.84 30.33 -21.09
C GLY A 455 -9.48 31.02 -21.02
N VAL A 456 -8.91 31.12 -19.81
CA VAL A 456 -7.58 31.72 -19.59
C VAL A 456 -6.48 30.99 -20.37
N HIS A 457 -6.52 29.66 -20.45
CA HIS A 457 -5.55 28.90 -21.25
C HIS A 457 -5.71 29.08 -22.77
N CYS A 458 -6.93 29.37 -23.26
CA CYS A 458 -7.16 29.61 -24.69
C CYS A 458 -6.51 30.93 -25.15
N VAL A 459 -6.72 32.02 -24.39
CA VAL A 459 -6.14 33.34 -24.68
C VAL A 459 -4.60 33.27 -24.73
N SER A 460 -3.99 32.56 -23.77
CA SER A 460 -2.53 32.39 -23.71
C SER A 460 -1.92 31.63 -24.91
N ARG A 461 -2.73 30.93 -25.72
CA ARG A 461 -2.23 30.11 -26.85
C ARG A 461 -2.25 30.87 -28.17
N SER A 462 -3.19 31.80 -28.35
CA SER A 462 -3.35 32.57 -29.60
C SER A 462 -2.14 33.47 -29.90
N GLY A 463 -1.55 34.08 -28.88
CA GLY A 463 -0.41 35.00 -29.02
C GLY A 463 0.91 34.36 -29.49
N HIS A 464 1.03 33.03 -29.55
CA HIS A 464 2.26 32.35 -29.98
C HIS A 464 2.32 32.08 -31.49
N VAL A 465 1.17 31.86 -32.15
CA VAL A 465 1.12 31.40 -33.56
C VAL A 465 1.64 32.45 -34.54
N HIS A 466 1.56 33.74 -34.17
CA HIS A 466 1.88 34.86 -35.06
C HIS A 466 3.40 35.11 -35.27
N ARG A 467 4.30 34.24 -34.75
CA ARG A 467 5.75 34.42 -34.81
C ARG A 467 6.52 33.43 -35.69
N GLU A 468 5.92 32.33 -36.12
CA GLU A 468 6.65 31.24 -36.82
C GLU A 468 6.64 31.36 -38.36
N LEU A 469 5.97 32.38 -38.93
CA LEU A 469 5.84 32.58 -40.38
C LEU A 469 7.02 33.30 -41.07
N GLN A 470 8.18 33.43 -40.42
CA GLN A 470 9.37 34.07 -41.01
C GLN A 470 10.67 33.25 -40.85
N ARG A 471 11.33 33.01 -42.00
CA ARG A 471 12.74 32.57 -42.22
C ARG A 471 13.04 31.05 -42.32
N GLN A 472 13.25 30.61 -43.57
CA GLN A 472 14.33 29.69 -44.00
C GLN A 472 15.25 30.48 -44.98
N PRO A 473 16.53 30.11 -45.29
CA PRO A 473 16.84 29.03 -46.26
C PRO A 473 18.25 28.33 -46.22
N PHE A 474 18.36 27.17 -46.89
CA PHE A 474 19.44 26.62 -47.78
C PHE A 474 20.97 26.52 -47.43
N HIS A 475 21.51 25.28 -47.57
CA HIS A 475 22.85 24.80 -48.10
C HIS A 475 24.21 25.38 -47.56
N ARG A 476 25.43 24.80 -47.76
CA ARG A 476 26.02 23.78 -48.68
C ARG A 476 27.25 23.00 -48.06
N HIS A 477 28.08 22.29 -48.86
CA HIS A 477 29.25 21.40 -48.51
C HIS A 477 30.53 22.15 -47.98
N THR A 478 31.73 21.58 -47.64
CA THR A 478 32.49 20.37 -48.09
C THR A 478 33.76 20.01 -47.22
N PHE A 479 34.13 18.71 -47.06
CA PHE A 479 35.50 18.13 -46.77
C PHE A 479 36.29 18.58 -45.48
N GLN A 480 37.46 18.09 -45.00
CA GLN A 480 38.45 16.96 -45.25
C GLN A 480 39.17 16.59 -43.88
N ALA A 481 40.33 15.93 -43.61
CA ALA A 481 41.51 15.25 -44.27
C ALA A 481 42.23 14.24 -43.28
N GLN A 482 43.51 13.85 -43.49
CA GLN A 482 44.35 12.80 -42.80
C GLN A 482 45.89 13.07 -43.02
N PRO A 483 46.96 12.23 -42.73
CA PRO A 483 47.16 10.98 -41.93
C PRO A 483 48.54 10.83 -41.12
N SER A 484 48.84 9.63 -40.55
CA SER A 484 50.20 8.97 -40.37
C SER A 484 51.19 9.46 -39.25
N VAL A 485 52.26 8.77 -38.76
CA VAL A 485 53.20 7.67 -39.22
C VAL A 485 53.83 6.78 -38.06
N GLU A 486 53.88 5.43 -38.24
CA GLU A 486 54.83 4.28 -37.90
C GLU A 486 55.70 4.01 -36.58
N PRO A 487 56.23 2.75 -36.35
CA PRO A 487 56.88 2.17 -35.11
C PRO A 487 58.37 1.65 -35.31
N PRO A 488 59.01 0.60 -34.67
CA PRO A 488 58.83 -0.33 -33.48
C PRO A 488 60.03 -0.22 -32.46
N PRO A 489 60.83 -1.22 -31.89
CA PRO A 489 60.88 -2.72 -31.68
C PRO A 489 61.21 -3.23 -30.21
N PRO A 490 61.54 -4.56 -29.91
CA PRO A 490 61.58 -5.15 -28.52
C PRO A 490 62.82 -6.04 -28.10
N LEU A 491 62.83 -6.65 -26.86
CA LEU A 491 63.39 -8.02 -26.47
C LEU A 491 63.40 -8.40 -24.93
N GLN A 492 63.08 -9.69 -24.56
CA GLN A 492 63.55 -10.55 -23.39
C GLN A 492 63.24 -10.21 -21.88
N LEU A 493 63.41 -11.06 -20.80
CA LEU A 493 63.21 -12.52 -20.45
C LEU A 493 63.38 -12.80 -18.88
N HIS A 494 63.20 -14.07 -18.38
CA HIS A 494 63.52 -14.70 -17.03
C HIS A 494 62.64 -14.38 -15.76
N SER A 495 62.55 -15.17 -14.64
CA SER A 495 62.56 -16.66 -14.35
C SER A 495 62.29 -17.10 -12.85
N GLN A 496 61.53 -18.20 -12.63
CA GLN A 496 61.59 -19.25 -11.53
C GLN A 496 61.27 -19.08 -9.98
N SER A 497 60.19 -19.78 -9.53
CA SER A 497 60.11 -20.87 -8.48
C SER A 497 60.00 -20.67 -6.92
N PRO A 498 59.49 -21.67 -6.10
CA PRO A 498 59.01 -21.52 -4.70
C PRO A 498 59.49 -22.58 -3.62
N ARG A 499 59.01 -22.50 -2.35
CA ARG A 499 59.07 -23.51 -1.21
C ARG A 499 58.27 -22.98 0.05
N SER A 500 57.94 -23.70 1.15
CA SER A 500 57.54 -25.12 1.44
C SER A 500 57.03 -25.33 2.92
N SER A 501 56.12 -26.30 3.11
CA SER A 501 55.37 -26.87 4.29
C SER A 501 56.09 -27.53 5.50
N ILE A 502 55.41 -27.65 6.68
CA ILE A 502 55.68 -28.56 7.84
C ILE A 502 54.36 -29.04 8.54
N THR A 503 54.38 -30.16 9.29
CA THR A 503 53.23 -30.96 9.86
C THR A 503 53.43 -31.35 11.35
N THR A 504 52.39 -31.72 12.13
CA THR A 504 52.32 -32.92 13.07
C THR A 504 51.07 -32.95 14.01
N MET A 505 50.48 -34.16 14.13
CA MET A 505 49.55 -34.82 15.09
C MET A 505 49.25 -34.21 16.50
N ALA A 506 48.24 -34.67 17.28
CA ALA A 506 46.91 -35.31 17.05
C ALA A 506 46.23 -35.59 18.42
N SER A 507 44.90 -35.61 18.49
CA SER A 507 44.13 -36.16 19.63
C SER A 507 42.77 -36.69 19.18
N THR A 508 42.25 -37.74 19.83
CA THR A 508 40.99 -38.40 19.47
C THR A 508 39.78 -37.64 19.99
N ASP A 509 39.03 -37.01 19.09
CA ASP A 509 37.78 -36.29 19.36
C ASP A 509 36.57 -37.15 18.93
N SER A 510 35.56 -37.29 19.80
CA SER A 510 34.36 -38.09 19.53
C SER A 510 33.52 -37.54 18.37
N ALA A 511 33.66 -36.25 18.06
CA ALA A 511 33.01 -35.64 16.90
C ALA A 511 33.69 -35.96 15.54
N VAL A 512 34.66 -36.89 15.51
CA VAL A 512 35.20 -37.50 14.27
C VAL A 512 34.41 -38.78 13.88
N GLN A 513 33.47 -39.24 14.71
CA GLN A 513 32.64 -40.43 14.44
C GLN A 513 31.25 -40.13 13.84
N ASP A 514 30.86 -38.86 13.66
CA ASP A 514 29.57 -38.48 13.07
C ASP A 514 29.77 -37.82 11.70
N PRO A 515 29.34 -38.47 10.59
CA PRO A 515 29.47 -37.92 9.24
C PRO A 515 28.90 -36.52 9.06
N LEU A 516 27.82 -36.17 9.78
CA LEU A 516 27.20 -34.83 9.69
C LEU A 516 28.04 -33.75 10.38
N LEU A 517 28.65 -34.05 11.53
CA LEU A 517 29.54 -33.10 12.21
C LEU A 517 30.87 -32.96 11.48
N SER A 518 31.42 -34.04 10.91
CA SER A 518 32.59 -33.95 10.03
C SER A 518 32.29 -33.13 8.78
N LEU A 519 31.12 -33.29 8.13
CA LEU A 519 30.72 -32.47 6.99
C LEU A 519 30.53 -30.99 7.38
N ARG A 520 29.83 -30.70 8.47
CA ARG A 520 29.66 -29.31 8.97
C ARG A 520 31.01 -28.67 9.33
N ARG A 521 31.95 -29.43 9.92
CA ARG A 521 33.31 -28.96 10.25
C ARG A 521 34.15 -28.69 9.00
N ALA A 522 34.12 -29.60 8.02
CA ALA A 522 34.83 -29.46 6.76
C ALA A 522 34.34 -28.23 5.96
N ILE A 523 33.02 -28.02 5.91
CA ILE A 523 32.39 -26.82 5.35
C ILE A 523 32.84 -25.55 6.09
N ALA A 524 32.78 -25.54 7.42
CA ALA A 524 33.19 -24.39 8.24
C ALA A 524 34.69 -24.05 8.15
N ALA A 525 35.53 -25.06 7.87
CA ALA A 525 36.96 -24.88 7.61
C ALA A 525 37.27 -24.41 6.16
N GLY A 526 36.28 -24.37 5.27
CA GLY A 526 36.45 -24.06 3.85
C GLY A 526 37.11 -25.18 3.04
N SER A 527 37.27 -26.37 3.61
CA SER A 527 37.89 -27.54 2.98
C SER A 527 36.81 -28.57 2.64
N LEU A 528 36.22 -28.48 1.45
CA LEU A 528 35.21 -29.44 1.01
C LEU A 528 35.81 -30.86 0.92
N PRO A 529 35.05 -31.91 1.33
CA PRO A 529 35.52 -33.28 1.23
C PRO A 529 35.44 -33.82 -0.21
N THR A 530 36.34 -34.74 -0.54
CA THR A 530 36.52 -35.27 -1.90
C THR A 530 35.88 -36.64 -2.05
N PRO A 531 35.03 -36.91 -3.05
CA PRO A 531 34.54 -38.26 -3.31
C PRO A 531 35.68 -39.18 -3.81
N THR A 532 35.78 -40.39 -3.27
CA THR A 532 36.80 -41.38 -3.64
C THR A 532 36.19 -42.72 -4.02
N THR A 533 36.90 -43.48 -4.86
CA THR A 533 36.51 -44.86 -5.23
C THR A 533 37.06 -45.93 -4.27
N SER A 534 38.03 -45.57 -3.44
CA SER A 534 38.68 -46.42 -2.43
C SER A 534 38.48 -45.86 -1.01
N SER A 535 38.57 -46.74 -0.01
CA SER A 535 38.58 -46.40 1.44
C SER A 535 39.97 -46.02 1.98
N GLU A 536 41.02 -46.06 1.14
CA GLU A 536 42.36 -45.65 1.55
C GLU A 536 42.47 -44.12 1.74
N LEU A 537 43.28 -43.71 2.72
CA LEU A 537 43.53 -42.31 3.06
C LEU A 537 44.50 -41.63 2.07
N SER A 538 44.13 -41.57 0.79
CA SER A 538 44.97 -41.11 -0.31
C SER A 538 44.17 -40.43 -1.43
N ASP A 539 44.57 -39.21 -1.81
CA ASP A 539 43.93 -38.43 -2.89
C ASP A 539 44.03 -39.09 -4.28
N GLN A 540 44.83 -40.16 -4.43
CA GLN A 540 45.06 -40.86 -5.71
C GLN A 540 43.80 -41.53 -6.30
N HIS A 541 42.73 -41.67 -5.50
CA HIS A 541 41.45 -42.27 -5.90
C HIS A 541 40.27 -41.28 -5.91
N ALA A 542 40.56 -39.97 -5.97
CA ALA A 542 39.55 -38.93 -6.12
C ALA A 542 38.76 -39.04 -7.44
N THR A 543 37.46 -38.73 -7.41
CA THR A 543 36.62 -38.63 -8.61
C THR A 543 35.57 -37.52 -8.47
N ASP A 544 35.35 -36.77 -9.55
CA ASP A 544 34.28 -35.76 -9.61
C ASP A 544 32.88 -36.38 -9.78
N ASN A 545 32.80 -37.69 -10.09
CA ASN A 545 31.55 -38.37 -10.42
C ASN A 545 30.96 -39.15 -9.22
N LEU A 546 29.91 -38.59 -8.63
CA LEU A 546 29.23 -39.12 -7.44
C LEU A 546 28.48 -40.45 -7.66
N ALA A 547 28.31 -40.90 -8.92
CA ALA A 547 27.83 -42.26 -9.21
C ALA A 547 28.96 -43.31 -9.09
N GLN A 548 30.20 -42.93 -9.42
CA GLN A 548 31.35 -43.82 -9.38
C GLN A 548 31.98 -43.89 -8.00
N ALA A 549 31.96 -42.78 -7.24
CA ALA A 549 32.43 -42.73 -5.86
C ALA A 549 31.75 -43.75 -4.93
N THR A 550 32.50 -44.23 -3.94
CA THR A 550 32.07 -45.18 -2.90
C THR A 550 32.23 -44.59 -1.49
N HIS A 551 33.23 -43.72 -1.29
CA HIS A 551 33.55 -43.07 -0.03
C HIS A 551 33.67 -41.54 -0.20
N LEU A 552 33.69 -40.83 0.93
CA LEU A 552 33.88 -39.39 1.02
C LEU A 552 35.07 -39.12 1.97
N PHE A 553 36.12 -38.49 1.45
CA PHE A 553 37.37 -38.22 2.16
C PHE A 553 37.40 -36.83 2.78
N PHE A 554 37.73 -36.75 4.06
CA PHE A 554 37.77 -35.55 4.88
C PHE A 554 39.22 -35.25 5.30
N SER A 555 39.75 -34.10 4.87
CA SER A 555 41.14 -33.70 5.10
C SER A 555 41.38 -32.96 6.43
N GLN A 556 40.33 -32.44 7.07
CA GLN A 556 40.39 -31.74 8.36
C GLN A 556 39.24 -32.17 9.30
N PRO A 557 39.41 -32.12 10.63
CA PRO A 557 40.64 -31.77 11.37
C PRO A 557 41.70 -32.89 11.39
N SER A 558 41.33 -34.11 10.97
CA SER A 558 42.23 -35.25 10.79
C SER A 558 41.79 -36.05 9.55
N PRO A 559 42.70 -36.65 8.76
CA PRO A 559 42.33 -37.47 7.61
C PRO A 559 41.43 -38.65 8.02
N HIS A 560 40.21 -38.72 7.45
CA HIS A 560 39.28 -39.84 7.63
C HIS A 560 38.35 -40.00 6.42
N THR A 561 37.74 -41.18 6.28
CA THR A 561 36.82 -41.54 5.17
C THR A 561 35.54 -42.15 5.73
N PHE A 562 34.39 -41.72 5.19
CA PHE A 562 33.09 -42.36 5.45
C PHE A 562 32.51 -42.98 4.15
N PRO A 563 31.84 -44.14 4.20
CA PRO A 563 31.09 -44.67 3.07
C PRO A 563 29.94 -43.72 2.67
N LEU A 564 29.74 -43.51 1.37
CA LEU A 564 28.65 -42.64 0.88
C LEU A 564 27.24 -43.19 1.18
N THR A 565 27.12 -44.49 1.48
CA THR A 565 25.88 -45.17 1.86
C THR A 565 25.62 -45.19 3.38
N GLU A 566 26.43 -44.52 4.19
CA GLU A 566 26.24 -44.48 5.65
C GLU A 566 25.02 -43.62 6.02
N PRO A 567 24.08 -44.15 6.83
CA PRO A 567 22.88 -43.42 7.25
C PRO A 567 23.23 -42.37 8.32
N THR A 568 22.80 -41.13 8.11
CA THR A 568 23.15 -40.01 9.00
C THR A 568 22.08 -39.74 10.07
N ARG A 569 22.37 -38.82 11.00
CA ARG A 569 21.41 -38.37 12.03
C ARG A 569 20.25 -37.50 11.50
N PHE A 570 20.28 -37.10 10.23
CA PHE A 570 19.22 -36.31 9.59
C PHE A 570 18.09 -37.24 9.09
N VAL A 571 16.85 -36.92 9.45
CA VAL A 571 15.66 -37.71 9.10
C VAL A 571 14.69 -36.86 8.29
N SER A 572 14.31 -37.32 7.10
CA SER A 572 13.25 -36.70 6.31
C SER A 572 11.89 -37.05 6.95
N ASN A 573 11.04 -36.05 7.15
CA ASN A 573 9.66 -36.26 7.57
C ASN A 573 8.79 -36.81 6.43
N THR A 574 9.32 -36.82 5.20
CA THR A 574 8.64 -37.31 4.00
C THR A 574 8.81 -38.82 3.81
N THR A 575 9.91 -39.40 4.33
CA THR A 575 10.19 -40.86 4.26
C THR A 575 10.25 -41.54 5.63
N GLU A 576 10.28 -40.77 6.72
CA GLU A 576 10.56 -41.22 8.11
C GLU A 576 11.90 -41.97 8.29
N THR A 577 12.77 -41.98 7.28
CA THR A 577 14.07 -42.67 7.29
C THR A 577 15.25 -41.73 7.50
N ALA A 578 16.34 -42.29 8.05
CA ALA A 578 17.63 -41.65 8.08
C ALA A 578 18.16 -41.45 6.65
N VAL A 579 18.54 -40.22 6.31
CA VAL A 579 19.06 -39.86 5.00
C VAL A 579 20.55 -40.20 4.93
N ASP A 580 20.96 -40.80 3.83
CA ASP A 580 22.33 -41.25 3.57
C ASP A 580 23.30 -40.08 3.27
N LEU A 581 24.59 -40.33 3.49
CA LEU A 581 25.64 -39.33 3.28
C LEU A 581 25.72 -38.83 1.83
N ARG A 582 25.44 -39.68 0.82
CA ARG A 582 25.43 -39.30 -0.61
C ARG A 582 24.34 -38.27 -0.89
N SER A 583 23.12 -38.51 -0.43
CA SER A 583 21.99 -37.58 -0.57
C SER A 583 22.27 -36.22 0.07
N ILE A 584 22.89 -36.21 1.25
CA ILE A 584 23.25 -34.97 1.96
C ILE A 584 24.38 -34.21 1.26
N PHE A 585 25.43 -34.91 0.84
CA PHE A 585 26.53 -34.29 0.07
C PHE A 585 26.04 -33.78 -1.30
N PHE A 586 25.13 -34.49 -1.96
CA PHE A 586 24.49 -34.04 -3.20
C PHE A 586 23.62 -32.80 -2.98
N ALA A 587 22.80 -32.77 -1.92
CA ALA A 587 21.99 -31.60 -1.55
C ALA A 587 22.85 -30.36 -1.26
N TRP A 588 24.04 -30.57 -0.68
CA TRP A 588 25.05 -29.53 -0.48
C TRP A 588 25.72 -29.08 -1.79
N GLN A 589 26.21 -30.01 -2.62
CA GLN A 589 26.87 -29.73 -3.89
C GLN A 589 25.96 -28.97 -4.87
N LYS A 590 24.64 -29.24 -4.80
CA LYS A 590 23.61 -28.57 -5.60
C LYS A 590 22.88 -27.45 -4.81
N LYS A 591 23.41 -26.93 -3.70
CA LYS A 591 22.67 -25.99 -2.83
C LYS A 591 22.18 -24.72 -3.55
N ASP A 592 23.00 -24.15 -4.44
CA ASP A 592 22.71 -22.93 -5.19
C ASP A 592 21.80 -23.17 -6.42
N VAL A 593 21.41 -24.41 -6.69
CA VAL A 593 20.62 -24.83 -7.86
C VAL A 593 19.12 -24.73 -7.59
N ALA A 594 18.38 -24.22 -8.59
CA ALA A 594 16.94 -24.04 -8.52
C ALA A 594 16.19 -25.37 -8.36
N ILE A 595 15.04 -25.37 -7.65
CA ILE A 595 14.33 -26.59 -7.26
C ILE A 595 14.05 -27.57 -8.44
N PRO A 596 13.55 -27.13 -9.63
CA PRO A 596 13.31 -28.06 -10.74
C PRO A 596 14.59 -28.70 -11.29
N GLU A 597 15.70 -27.96 -11.28
CA GLU A 597 17.00 -28.40 -11.78
C GLU A 597 17.74 -29.29 -10.76
N TYR A 598 17.50 -29.08 -9.46
CA TYR A 598 17.89 -30.00 -8.39
C TYR A 598 17.17 -31.35 -8.53
N ILE A 599 15.85 -31.34 -8.75
CA ILE A 599 15.05 -32.56 -8.97
C ILE A 599 15.52 -33.30 -10.22
N ALA A 600 15.71 -32.59 -11.34
CA ALA A 600 16.24 -33.18 -12.57
C ALA A 600 17.65 -33.78 -12.37
N SER A 601 18.54 -33.07 -11.67
CA SER A 601 19.89 -33.57 -11.32
C SER A 601 19.83 -34.83 -10.46
N ALA A 602 18.83 -34.94 -9.55
CA ALA A 602 18.65 -36.12 -8.70
C ALA A 602 18.14 -37.33 -9.51
N GLN A 603 17.25 -37.09 -10.47
CA GLN A 603 16.75 -38.12 -11.40
C GLN A 603 17.88 -38.64 -12.30
N GLU A 604 18.65 -37.76 -12.93
CA GLU A 604 19.81 -38.11 -13.76
C GLU A 604 20.86 -38.94 -12.99
N LEU A 605 21.16 -38.56 -11.74
CA LEU A 605 22.10 -39.29 -10.91
C LEU A 605 21.56 -40.65 -10.44
N ASN A 606 20.26 -40.76 -10.15
CA ASN A 606 19.62 -42.05 -9.85
C ASN A 606 19.55 -42.98 -11.07
N GLU A 607 19.37 -42.44 -12.29
CA GLU A 607 19.49 -43.23 -13.53
C GLU A 607 20.93 -43.73 -13.74
N ALA A 608 21.95 -42.91 -13.46
CA ALA A 608 23.36 -43.31 -13.54
C ALA A 608 23.73 -44.39 -12.51
N LEU A 609 23.24 -44.28 -11.27
CA LEU A 609 23.42 -45.31 -10.23
C LEU A 609 22.77 -46.64 -10.63
N LYS A 610 21.56 -46.60 -11.20
CA LYS A 610 20.86 -47.79 -11.70
C LYS A 610 21.57 -48.45 -12.90
N GLN A 611 22.21 -47.67 -13.75
CA GLN A 611 23.05 -48.21 -14.84
C GLN A 611 24.32 -48.90 -14.32
N LYS A 612 24.89 -48.42 -13.21
CA LYS A 612 26.03 -49.05 -12.52
C LYS A 612 25.61 -50.36 -11.81
N GLU A 613 24.47 -50.36 -11.12
CA GLU A 613 23.89 -51.56 -10.49
C GLU A 613 23.73 -52.71 -11.49
N LEU A 614 23.20 -52.41 -12.69
CA LEU A 614 23.05 -53.35 -13.80
C LEU A 614 24.37 -53.90 -14.38
N GLN A 615 25.51 -53.27 -14.09
CA GLN A 615 26.85 -53.68 -14.57
C GLN A 615 27.68 -54.37 -13.48
N GLU A 616 27.55 -53.95 -12.22
CA GLU A 616 28.40 -54.40 -11.11
C GLU A 616 27.69 -55.34 -10.12
N GLY A 617 26.36 -55.50 -10.20
CA GLY A 617 25.60 -56.45 -9.37
C GLY A 617 25.50 -56.06 -7.89
N GLY A 618 25.45 -54.76 -7.61
CA GLY A 618 25.42 -54.17 -6.26
C GLY A 618 24.06 -54.24 -5.55
N LYS A 619 23.91 -53.43 -4.51
CA LYS A 619 22.61 -53.08 -3.91
C LYS A 619 22.03 -51.86 -4.64
N GLU A 620 20.71 -51.72 -4.62
CA GLU A 620 20.00 -50.52 -5.10
C GLU A 620 20.45 -49.27 -4.32
N GLU A 621 21.25 -48.41 -4.95
CA GLU A 621 21.70 -47.12 -4.40
C GLU A 621 20.84 -45.99 -4.98
N VAL A 622 20.00 -45.36 -4.14
CA VAL A 622 19.07 -44.30 -4.57
C VAL A 622 19.19 -43.08 -3.65
N ILE A 623 19.39 -41.91 -4.26
CA ILE A 623 19.44 -40.61 -3.58
C ILE A 623 18.03 -40.11 -3.26
N GLN A 624 17.81 -39.71 -2.02
CA GLN A 624 16.55 -39.13 -1.53
C GLN A 624 16.43 -37.66 -1.97
N ASN A 625 15.35 -37.33 -2.67
CA ASN A 625 15.01 -35.98 -3.08
C ASN A 625 14.39 -35.19 -1.92
N LEU A 626 15.20 -34.40 -1.21
CA LEU A 626 14.76 -33.64 -0.03
C LEU A 626 13.74 -32.55 -0.39
N VAL A 627 12.65 -32.49 0.37
CA VAL A 627 11.64 -31.43 0.23
C VAL A 627 12.26 -30.07 0.57
N PHE A 628 11.83 -28.99 -0.09
CA PHE A 628 12.44 -27.65 0.01
C PHE A 628 12.71 -27.17 1.44
N VAL A 629 11.80 -27.45 2.39
CA VAL A 629 11.97 -27.07 3.81
C VAL A 629 13.11 -27.87 4.46
N GLU A 630 13.14 -29.19 4.24
CA GLU A 630 14.16 -30.11 4.77
C GLU A 630 15.54 -29.77 4.19
N ARG A 631 15.62 -29.52 2.88
CA ARG A 631 16.84 -29.08 2.18
C ARG A 631 17.33 -27.73 2.72
N LEU A 632 16.43 -26.77 2.97
CA LEU A 632 16.80 -25.46 3.50
C LEU A 632 17.31 -25.52 4.94
N ASP A 633 16.66 -26.31 5.81
CA ASP A 633 17.10 -26.53 7.20
C ASP A 633 18.49 -27.20 7.23
N LEU A 634 18.67 -28.28 6.46
CA LEU A 634 19.95 -28.96 6.30
C LEU A 634 21.08 -28.03 5.86
N ILE A 635 20.87 -27.22 4.81
CA ILE A 635 21.89 -26.26 4.33
C ILE A 635 22.18 -25.20 5.38
N THR A 636 21.15 -24.65 6.04
CA THR A 636 21.29 -23.62 7.10
C THR A 636 22.08 -24.15 8.30
N TRP A 637 21.89 -25.41 8.67
CA TRP A 637 22.62 -26.09 9.74
C TRP A 637 24.07 -26.42 9.33
N LEU A 638 24.29 -26.91 8.10
CA LEU A 638 25.63 -27.20 7.56
C LEU A 638 26.48 -25.94 7.38
N GLU A 639 25.88 -24.79 7.05
CA GLU A 639 26.54 -23.48 7.05
C GLU A 639 26.83 -22.93 8.45
N GLY A 640 26.28 -23.55 9.50
CA GLY A 640 26.37 -23.05 10.87
C GLY A 640 25.59 -21.76 11.11
N ALA A 641 24.62 -21.43 10.26
CA ALA A 641 23.70 -20.32 10.44
C ALA A 641 22.58 -20.65 11.47
N SER A 642 22.39 -21.94 11.77
CA SER A 642 21.63 -22.44 12.92
C SER A 642 22.40 -23.56 13.64
N ASP A 643 22.33 -23.59 14.97
CA ASP A 643 22.82 -24.71 15.79
C ASP A 643 21.74 -25.77 16.04
N GLU A 644 20.47 -25.37 15.99
CA GLU A 644 19.28 -26.22 16.14
C GLU A 644 18.70 -26.58 14.75
N SER A 645 18.20 -27.80 14.60
CA SER A 645 17.51 -28.31 13.40
C SER A 645 16.37 -29.22 13.86
N GLU A 646 15.20 -29.15 13.22
CA GLU A 646 14.05 -29.99 13.58
C GLU A 646 14.22 -31.44 13.09
N HIS A 647 15.18 -31.69 12.19
CA HIS A 647 15.38 -32.96 11.48
C HIS A 647 16.58 -33.80 11.96
N ILE A 648 17.44 -33.25 12.84
CA ILE A 648 18.67 -33.93 13.29
C ILE A 648 18.50 -34.52 14.70
N LYS A 649 18.59 -35.84 14.82
CA LYS A 649 18.50 -36.56 16.11
C LYS A 649 19.73 -36.24 17.00
N PRO A 650 19.56 -35.94 18.31
CA PRO A 650 20.69 -35.73 19.24
C PRO A 650 21.64 -36.93 19.35
N LEU A 651 22.88 -36.68 19.79
CA LEU A 651 23.88 -37.72 20.03
C LEU A 651 23.63 -38.46 21.36
N GLU A 652 23.59 -39.79 21.31
CA GLU A 652 23.61 -40.61 22.52
C GLU A 652 24.97 -40.51 23.23
N GLY A 653 24.97 -40.56 24.56
CA GLY A 653 26.18 -40.48 25.41
C GLY A 653 26.56 -39.08 25.91
N ALA A 654 26.16 -38.00 25.22
CA ALA A 654 26.50 -36.63 25.63
C ALA A 654 25.98 -36.23 27.04
N ALA A 655 24.87 -36.85 27.48
CA ALA A 655 24.29 -36.62 28.82
C ALA A 655 25.21 -37.10 29.96
N ALA A 656 25.80 -38.29 29.85
CA ALA A 656 26.57 -38.91 30.94
C ALA A 656 27.88 -38.15 31.25
N ALA A 657 28.54 -37.61 30.22
CA ALA A 657 29.72 -36.77 30.39
C ALA A 657 29.37 -35.42 31.08
N ALA A 658 28.19 -34.86 30.80
CA ALA A 658 27.72 -33.64 31.44
C ALA A 658 27.36 -33.85 32.92
N GLU A 659 26.74 -34.98 33.28
CA GLU A 659 26.45 -35.32 34.68
C GLU A 659 27.72 -35.46 35.52
N ALA A 660 28.74 -36.15 35.00
CA ALA A 660 30.02 -36.34 35.72
C ALA A 660 30.72 -34.98 36.00
N ALA A 661 30.73 -34.06 35.04
CA ALA A 661 31.29 -32.72 35.22
C ALA A 661 30.45 -31.86 36.20
N ALA A 662 29.11 -31.97 36.13
CA ALA A 662 28.22 -31.23 37.02
C ALA A 662 28.34 -31.69 38.49
N ALA A 663 28.54 -32.99 38.74
CA ALA A 663 28.75 -33.54 40.08
C ALA A 663 30.01 -32.95 40.76
N ALA A 664 31.13 -32.89 40.03
CA ALA A 664 32.39 -32.32 40.53
C ALA A 664 32.27 -30.81 40.85
N ALA A 665 31.60 -30.05 39.99
CA ALA A 665 31.34 -28.63 40.24
C ALA A 665 30.41 -28.40 41.46
N GLY A 666 29.41 -29.27 41.64
CA GLY A 666 28.48 -29.21 42.77
C GLY A 666 29.16 -29.35 44.14
N GLN A 667 30.16 -30.24 44.27
CA GLN A 667 30.89 -30.40 45.54
C GLN A 667 31.72 -29.15 45.89
N ALA A 668 32.53 -28.64 44.95
CA ALA A 668 33.35 -27.44 45.19
C ALA A 668 32.49 -26.22 45.56
N GLN A 669 31.30 -26.08 44.97
CA GLN A 669 30.40 -24.97 45.26
C GLN A 669 29.62 -25.15 46.58
N ALA A 670 29.42 -26.38 47.05
CA ALA A 670 28.87 -26.67 48.38
C ALA A 670 29.86 -26.32 49.51
N GLU A 671 31.15 -26.64 49.34
CA GLU A 671 32.21 -26.27 50.29
C GLU A 671 32.37 -24.74 50.38
N ALA A 672 32.36 -24.04 49.24
CA ALA A 672 32.36 -22.58 49.20
C ALA A 672 31.13 -21.97 49.90
N ALA A 673 29.94 -22.56 49.73
CA ALA A 673 28.72 -22.09 50.39
C ALA A 673 28.76 -22.32 51.92
N ALA A 674 29.33 -23.44 52.39
CA ALA A 674 29.53 -23.72 53.81
C ALA A 674 30.46 -22.69 54.47
N GLY A 675 31.51 -22.25 53.76
CA GLY A 675 32.42 -21.19 54.19
C GLY A 675 31.76 -19.81 54.34
N VAL A 676 30.69 -19.52 53.59
CA VAL A 676 29.90 -18.28 53.72
C VAL A 676 28.84 -18.39 54.82
N ALA A 677 28.24 -19.58 54.99
CA ALA A 677 27.24 -19.83 56.03
C ALA A 677 27.80 -19.76 57.47
N SER A 678 29.12 -19.89 57.65
CA SER A 678 29.79 -19.79 58.96
C SER A 678 30.08 -18.34 59.42
N GLY A 679 29.73 -17.32 58.63
CA GLY A 679 29.78 -15.91 59.03
C GLY A 679 31.18 -15.28 59.10
N ALA A 680 32.18 -15.90 58.48
CA ALA A 680 33.54 -15.37 58.43
C ALA A 680 33.67 -14.22 57.40
N ALA A 681 34.05 -13.03 57.89
CA ALA A 681 34.30 -11.78 57.16
C ALA A 681 33.07 -11.13 56.48
N GLY A 682 32.76 -9.90 56.91
CA GLY A 682 31.80 -9.00 56.25
C GLY A 682 32.46 -7.67 55.86
N GLY A 683 31.92 -7.01 54.83
CA GLY A 683 32.37 -5.69 54.39
C GLY A 683 31.89 -5.36 52.97
N ILE A 684 31.45 -4.12 52.74
CA ILE A 684 31.01 -3.62 51.43
C ILE A 684 32.02 -2.58 50.95
N SER A 685 32.47 -2.68 49.70
CA SER A 685 33.27 -1.64 49.02
C SER A 685 33.03 -1.63 47.51
N THR A 686 33.49 -0.61 46.80
CA THR A 686 32.89 -0.14 45.53
C THR A 686 33.79 -0.20 44.30
N VAL A 687 33.24 -0.78 43.22
CA VAL A 687 33.34 -0.44 41.78
C VAL A 687 34.35 0.66 41.37
N PRO A 688 35.28 0.35 40.44
CA PRO A 688 35.27 1.05 39.14
C PRO A 688 35.42 0.11 37.91
N SER A 689 35.30 0.68 36.70
CA SER A 689 35.08 -0.05 35.42
C SER A 689 36.29 -0.04 34.47
N ALA A 690 36.54 -1.14 33.74
CA ALA A 690 36.64 -1.13 32.27
C ALA A 690 36.85 -2.52 31.61
N ALA A 691 36.26 -2.67 30.40
CA ALA A 691 36.65 -3.56 29.30
C ALA A 691 36.44 -5.10 29.39
N ALA A 692 36.51 -5.72 28.20
CA ALA A 692 36.45 -7.15 27.86
C ALA A 692 35.08 -7.89 27.91
N ALA A 693 34.96 -8.85 26.99
CA ALA A 693 33.83 -9.72 26.61
C ALA A 693 32.71 -10.01 27.64
N ALA A 694 31.45 -9.85 27.20
CA ALA A 694 30.26 -10.39 27.88
C ALA A 694 29.85 -11.76 27.28
N PRO A 695 29.31 -12.72 28.06
CA PRO A 695 29.26 -14.14 27.66
C PRO A 695 27.87 -14.61 27.19
N GLY A 696 27.83 -15.76 26.49
CA GLY A 696 26.61 -16.53 26.24
C GLY A 696 26.03 -17.13 27.54
N GLN A 697 24.71 -17.32 27.60
CA GLN A 697 24.02 -17.74 28.82
C GLN A 697 24.14 -19.25 29.09
N ALA A 698 24.58 -19.61 30.29
CA ALA A 698 24.47 -20.98 30.80
C ALA A 698 23.02 -21.32 31.17
N GLY A 699 22.65 -22.60 31.03
CA GLY A 699 21.35 -23.13 31.44
C GLY A 699 21.12 -23.10 32.96
N ARG A 700 19.85 -23.07 33.37
CA ARG A 700 19.47 -23.14 34.79
C ARG A 700 19.46 -24.59 35.30
N PRO A 701 19.76 -24.83 36.59
CA PRO A 701 19.64 -26.16 37.18
C PRO A 701 18.18 -26.65 37.12
N GLN A 702 18.01 -27.90 36.72
CA GLN A 702 16.73 -28.56 36.56
C GLN A 702 16.24 -29.06 37.93
N LYS A 703 15.08 -28.59 38.40
CA LYS A 703 14.49 -29.10 39.65
C LYS A 703 14.10 -30.56 39.48
N GLN A 704 14.36 -31.38 40.50
CA GLN A 704 13.62 -32.63 40.67
C GLN A 704 12.13 -32.31 40.79
N ILE A 705 11.31 -33.05 40.04
CA ILE A 705 9.86 -32.90 39.95
C ILE A 705 9.24 -34.05 40.74
N ASP A 706 8.24 -33.74 41.56
CA ASP A 706 7.45 -34.74 42.31
C ASP A 706 6.80 -35.74 41.31
N PRO A 707 6.89 -37.06 41.52
CA PRO A 707 6.33 -38.06 40.59
C PRO A 707 4.84 -37.84 40.30
N ARG A 708 4.05 -37.32 41.25
CA ARG A 708 2.65 -36.98 41.02
C ARG A 708 2.47 -35.75 40.13
N LEU A 709 3.41 -34.80 40.19
CA LEU A 709 3.46 -33.67 39.27
C LEU A 709 3.95 -34.11 37.87
N GLN A 710 4.78 -35.15 37.80
CA GLN A 710 5.23 -35.77 36.55
C GLN A 710 4.08 -36.50 35.82
N GLU A 711 3.20 -37.21 36.53
CA GLU A 711 1.94 -37.72 35.93
C GLU A 711 1.08 -36.60 35.33
N ILE A 712 0.95 -35.47 36.05
CA ILE A 712 0.20 -34.30 35.55
C ILE A 712 0.85 -33.70 34.30
N TYR A 713 2.18 -33.58 34.26
CA TYR A 713 2.89 -33.12 33.05
C TYR A 713 2.76 -34.10 31.88
N ASN A 714 2.75 -35.41 32.13
CA ASN A 714 2.51 -36.42 31.09
C ASN A 714 1.06 -36.35 30.54
N GLY A 715 0.12 -35.82 31.31
CA GLY A 715 -1.26 -35.56 30.87
C GLY A 715 -1.51 -34.18 30.25
N GLU A 716 -0.57 -33.22 30.33
CA GLU A 716 -0.84 -31.84 29.89
C GLU A 716 -0.59 -31.62 28.38
N ARG A 717 -1.54 -31.00 27.69
CA ARG A 717 -1.35 -30.51 26.31
C ARG A 717 -0.98 -29.03 26.31
N LYS A 718 0.31 -28.74 26.16
CA LYS A 718 0.81 -27.35 25.98
C LYS A 718 0.35 -26.78 24.65
N THR A 719 -0.60 -25.85 24.68
CA THR A 719 -1.12 -25.14 23.50
C THR A 719 -0.29 -23.93 23.08
N GLY A 720 0.71 -23.55 23.89
CA GLY A 720 1.66 -22.46 23.63
C GLY A 720 2.20 -21.88 24.93
N ASP A 721 3.42 -21.33 24.89
CA ASP A 721 4.03 -20.66 26.04
C ASP A 721 3.93 -19.12 25.94
N ARG A 722 4.45 -18.41 26.95
CA ARG A 722 4.44 -16.94 26.98
C ARG A 722 5.30 -16.31 25.89
N ASN A 723 6.30 -17.03 25.36
CA ASN A 723 7.11 -16.60 24.21
C ASN A 723 6.44 -16.93 22.87
N THR A 724 5.63 -17.99 22.79
CA THR A 724 4.79 -18.35 21.63
C THR A 724 3.78 -17.22 21.36
N LEU A 725 3.22 -16.61 22.41
CA LEU A 725 2.40 -15.40 22.30
C LEU A 725 3.15 -14.16 21.77
N LEU A 726 4.48 -14.11 21.88
CA LEU A 726 5.32 -13.01 21.40
C LEU A 726 5.89 -13.24 20.00
N ARG A 727 6.21 -14.50 19.67
CA ARG A 727 6.76 -14.93 18.36
C ARG A 727 5.68 -15.29 17.34
N GLY A 728 4.46 -15.60 17.80
CA GLY A 728 3.40 -16.19 16.98
C GLY A 728 3.57 -17.69 16.79
N ILE A 729 2.65 -18.30 16.04
CA ILE A 729 2.62 -19.75 15.77
C ILE A 729 3.83 -20.20 14.91
N LYS A 730 4.45 -19.27 14.17
CA LYS A 730 5.68 -19.49 13.41
C LYS A 730 6.67 -18.34 13.68
N PRO A 731 7.88 -18.61 14.19
CA PRO A 731 8.86 -17.55 14.46
C PRO A 731 9.26 -16.88 13.14
N THR A 732 8.88 -15.61 12.99
CA THR A 732 9.04 -14.85 11.74
C THR A 732 10.00 -13.69 11.97
N ASP A 733 11.25 -13.78 11.49
CA ASP A 733 12.24 -12.73 11.70
C ASP A 733 12.12 -11.57 10.70
N PHE A 734 11.71 -10.42 11.20
CA PHE A 734 11.62 -9.16 10.45
C PHE A 734 12.93 -8.34 10.47
N SER A 735 14.06 -8.90 10.90
CA SER A 735 15.36 -8.21 10.88
C SER A 735 15.80 -7.81 9.47
N HIS A 736 15.39 -8.56 8.44
CA HIS A 736 15.54 -8.14 7.04
C HIS A 736 14.80 -6.81 6.76
N VAL A 737 13.53 -6.68 7.16
CA VAL A 737 12.76 -5.42 7.06
C VAL A 737 13.42 -4.29 7.84
N ARG A 738 13.99 -4.58 9.02
CA ARG A 738 14.73 -3.58 9.82
C ARG A 738 16.00 -3.10 9.12
N LYS A 739 16.79 -4.00 8.52
CA LYS A 739 17.97 -3.66 7.70
C LYS A 739 17.57 -2.80 6.51
N SER A 740 16.56 -3.21 5.74
CA SER A 740 16.01 -2.44 4.61
C SER A 740 15.49 -1.07 5.03
N ALA A 741 14.82 -0.97 6.18
CA ALA A 741 14.28 0.29 6.70
C ALA A 741 15.38 1.30 7.08
N ALA A 742 16.52 0.84 7.62
CA ALA A 742 17.64 1.71 7.99
C ALA A 742 18.15 2.54 6.81
N ILE A 743 18.24 1.93 5.62
CA ILE A 743 18.66 2.57 4.36
C ILE A 743 17.76 3.77 3.99
N PHE A 744 16.47 3.72 4.35
CA PHE A 744 15.54 4.85 4.15
C PHE A 744 15.65 5.94 5.22
N PHE A 745 16.17 5.62 6.41
CA PHE A 745 16.40 6.60 7.48
C PHE A 745 17.73 7.37 7.29
N ASP A 746 18.81 6.73 6.85
CA ASP A 746 20.05 7.46 6.53
C ASP A 746 19.88 8.36 5.29
N ARG A 747 19.05 7.97 4.31
CA ARG A 747 18.54 8.88 3.25
C ARG A 747 17.83 10.14 3.77
N SER A 748 17.47 10.21 5.06
CA SER A 748 16.94 11.40 5.73
C SER A 748 17.95 12.14 6.60
N ARG A 749 19.14 11.57 6.87
CA ARG A 749 20.27 12.23 7.55
C ARG A 749 21.16 13.02 6.59
N ASP A 750 21.29 12.57 5.34
CA ASP A 750 22.13 13.23 4.31
C ASP A 750 21.50 14.51 3.73
N ARG A 751 21.18 15.47 4.61
CA ARG A 751 21.03 16.89 4.29
C ARG A 751 22.23 17.64 4.86
N PRO A 752 23.28 17.93 4.06
CA PRO A 752 24.41 18.74 4.53
C PRO A 752 23.94 20.18 4.75
N GLY A 753 23.82 20.63 5.99
CA GLY A 753 23.36 22.01 6.23
C GLY A 753 22.96 22.50 7.63
N GLN A 754 23.41 21.89 8.75
CA GLN A 754 23.58 22.62 10.03
C GLN A 754 24.33 21.77 11.09
N PRO A 755 25.27 22.35 11.87
CA PRO A 755 25.86 21.68 13.03
C PRO A 755 24.86 21.62 14.20
N GLY A 756 25.03 20.62 15.08
CA GLY A 756 23.97 20.21 16.02
C GLY A 756 23.84 21.04 17.30
N ALA A 757 22.65 20.95 17.91
CA ALA A 757 22.34 21.45 19.25
C ALA A 757 21.81 20.31 20.14
N LYS A 758 22.17 20.30 21.43
CA LYS A 758 21.70 19.31 22.42
C LYS A 758 20.29 19.66 22.91
N PRO A 759 19.46 18.67 23.30
CA PRO A 759 18.11 18.94 23.80
C PRO A 759 18.13 19.43 25.26
N GLY A 760 17.54 20.60 25.54
CA GLY A 760 17.34 21.04 26.94
C GLY A 760 17.14 22.53 27.20
N ALA A 761 16.11 23.18 26.64
CA ALA A 761 15.59 24.47 27.14
C ALA A 761 14.16 24.76 26.64
N LYS A 762 13.37 25.48 27.46
CA LYS A 762 12.27 26.35 26.99
C LYS A 762 12.81 27.78 26.91
N PRO A 763 12.28 28.64 26.03
CA PRO A 763 11.49 29.76 26.55
C PRO A 763 10.27 30.11 25.68
N SER A 764 9.65 31.27 25.95
CA SER A 764 8.34 31.73 25.46
C SER A 764 8.43 32.96 24.54
N SER A 765 7.31 33.22 23.82
CA SER A 765 6.82 34.55 23.39
C SER A 765 7.75 35.51 22.62
N MET A 766 7.40 35.84 21.36
CA MET A 766 6.92 37.20 21.02
C MET A 766 6.24 37.28 19.63
N VAL A 767 5.59 38.41 19.34
CA VAL A 767 4.96 38.79 18.05
C VAL A 767 5.58 40.12 17.62
N PRO A 768 5.96 40.31 16.34
CA PRO A 768 5.27 41.29 15.51
C PRO A 768 5.12 40.90 14.03
N ALA A 769 4.31 41.68 13.30
CA ALA A 769 4.19 41.76 11.85
C ALA A 769 4.25 43.26 11.44
N PRO A 770 4.06 43.70 10.17
CA PRO A 770 4.03 42.97 8.88
C PRO A 770 4.95 43.61 7.80
N SER A 771 4.81 43.16 6.54
CA SER A 771 4.97 43.93 5.26
C SER A 771 6.13 43.59 4.30
N ALA A 772 5.83 43.84 3.02
CA ALA A 772 6.72 43.92 1.83
C ALA A 772 7.43 42.64 1.33
N GLY A 773 7.43 42.45 -0.01
CA GLY A 773 8.24 41.42 -0.69
C GLY A 773 7.49 40.54 -1.71
N LEU A 774 7.07 41.11 -2.86
CA LEU A 774 6.56 40.31 -3.97
C LEU A 774 7.66 39.38 -4.52
N SER A 775 7.41 38.07 -4.55
CA SER A 775 8.26 37.11 -5.26
C SER A 775 7.41 36.21 -6.17
N MET A 776 7.73 36.24 -7.46
CA MET A 776 7.00 35.47 -8.48
C MET A 776 7.23 33.96 -8.30
N PRO A 777 6.19 33.12 -8.38
CA PRO A 777 6.34 31.67 -8.23
C PRO A 777 7.12 31.09 -9.42
N SER A 778 8.39 30.74 -9.17
CA SER A 778 9.26 30.11 -10.16
C SER A 778 8.61 28.85 -10.75
N ARG A 779 8.55 28.77 -12.08
CA ARG A 779 8.09 27.58 -12.83
C ARG A 779 8.97 26.39 -12.46
N LYS A 780 8.46 25.49 -11.62
CA LYS A 780 9.07 24.17 -11.43
C LYS A 780 8.92 23.38 -12.73
N SER A 781 10.03 23.06 -13.38
CA SER A 781 10.04 22.16 -14.52
C SER A 781 9.56 20.77 -14.13
N SER A 782 8.90 20.09 -15.06
CA SER A 782 8.64 18.66 -14.93
C SER A 782 9.97 17.92 -14.89
N SER A 783 10.26 17.25 -13.77
CA SER A 783 11.39 16.31 -13.72
C SER A 783 11.13 15.23 -14.75
N ARG A 784 12.06 15.04 -15.70
CA ARG A 784 12.01 13.92 -16.64
C ARG A 784 12.00 12.60 -15.83
N PRO A 785 11.22 11.58 -16.21
CA PRO A 785 11.25 10.28 -15.55
C PRO A 785 12.57 9.57 -15.86
N ASP A 786 13.10 8.81 -14.89
CA ASP A 786 14.30 7.99 -15.09
C ASP A 786 14.08 6.94 -16.22
N PRO A 787 14.94 6.88 -17.27
CA PRO A 787 14.90 5.85 -18.30
C PRO A 787 15.22 4.45 -17.77
N ILE A 788 14.67 3.42 -18.42
CA ILE A 788 14.85 2.01 -18.06
C ILE A 788 15.55 1.25 -19.20
N ILE A 789 16.53 0.44 -18.85
CA ILE A 789 17.19 -0.55 -19.70
C ILE A 789 16.80 -1.93 -19.15
N LEU A 790 16.38 -2.84 -20.03
CA LEU A 790 15.98 -4.19 -19.65
C LEU A 790 17.01 -5.22 -20.12
N LEU A 791 17.44 -6.12 -19.24
CA LEU A 791 18.40 -7.18 -19.53
C LEU A 791 17.71 -8.41 -20.14
N SER A 792 18.49 -9.37 -20.63
CA SER A 792 17.93 -10.66 -21.04
C SER A 792 17.81 -11.59 -19.83
N PRO A 793 16.62 -12.14 -19.51
CA PRO A 793 16.45 -13.19 -18.49
C PRO A 793 16.96 -14.57 -18.94
N SER A 794 17.62 -14.69 -20.10
CA SER A 794 18.21 -15.96 -20.54
C SER A 794 19.55 -16.21 -19.85
N ALA A 795 19.74 -17.41 -19.29
CA ALA A 795 20.98 -17.81 -18.64
C ALA A 795 22.21 -17.74 -19.57
N SER A 796 21.99 -17.89 -20.89
CA SER A 796 23.03 -17.75 -21.92
C SER A 796 23.39 -16.30 -22.25
N SER A 797 22.83 -15.30 -21.55
CA SER A 797 23.22 -13.90 -21.71
C SER A 797 24.57 -13.65 -21.04
N LEU A 798 25.54 -13.13 -21.81
CA LEU A 798 26.84 -12.69 -21.29
C LEU A 798 26.71 -11.54 -20.28
N ILE A 799 25.61 -10.78 -20.35
CA ILE A 799 25.35 -9.60 -19.53
C ILE A 799 24.10 -9.87 -18.68
N ARG A 800 24.30 -10.04 -17.36
CA ARG A 800 23.28 -10.29 -16.33
C ARG A 800 23.35 -9.21 -15.24
N MET A 801 22.45 -9.26 -14.26
CA MET A 801 22.41 -8.28 -13.16
C MET A 801 23.71 -8.25 -12.31
N SER A 802 24.46 -9.36 -12.22
CA SER A 802 25.73 -9.42 -11.48
C SER A 802 26.87 -8.61 -12.13
N ASN A 803 26.99 -8.63 -13.46
CA ASN A 803 28.12 -8.02 -14.18
C ASN A 803 27.77 -6.77 -15.01
N ILE A 804 26.49 -6.43 -15.19
CA ILE A 804 26.04 -5.24 -15.94
C ILE A 804 26.70 -3.94 -15.46
N LYS A 805 27.01 -3.84 -14.15
CA LYS A 805 27.61 -2.65 -13.56
C LYS A 805 29.10 -2.50 -13.91
N SER A 806 29.93 -3.53 -13.68
CA SER A 806 31.35 -3.48 -14.04
C SER A 806 31.54 -3.27 -15.55
N PHE A 807 30.63 -3.82 -16.35
CA PHE A 807 30.60 -3.61 -17.79
C PHE A 807 30.20 -2.16 -18.16
N LEU A 808 28.95 -1.74 -17.93
CA LEU A 808 28.46 -0.43 -18.42
C LEU A 808 28.94 0.80 -17.64
N GLN A 809 29.38 0.66 -16.39
CA GLN A 809 29.86 1.77 -15.56
C GLN A 809 31.39 1.87 -15.62
N ASP A 810 32.08 0.76 -15.38
CA ASP A 810 33.54 0.75 -15.15
C ASP A 810 34.32 0.41 -16.44
N GLY A 811 33.66 -0.22 -17.41
CA GLY A 811 34.17 -0.47 -18.76
C GLY A 811 34.93 -1.79 -18.91
N VAL A 812 34.69 -2.77 -18.04
CA VAL A 812 35.39 -4.06 -18.01
C VAL A 812 34.38 -5.21 -17.99
N PHE A 813 34.48 -6.11 -18.95
CA PHE A 813 33.70 -7.34 -18.94
C PHE A 813 34.29 -8.33 -17.93
N VAL A 814 33.46 -8.76 -16.97
CA VAL A 814 33.75 -9.82 -16.01
C VAL A 814 32.65 -10.88 -16.17
N PRO A 815 32.94 -12.20 -16.17
CA PRO A 815 31.92 -13.23 -16.28
C PRO A 815 30.84 -13.09 -15.20
N PRO A 816 29.54 -13.35 -15.49
CA PRO A 816 28.45 -13.20 -14.53
C PRO A 816 28.64 -13.96 -13.21
N ASP A 817 29.41 -15.05 -13.27
CA ASP A 817 29.60 -16.05 -12.22
C ASP A 817 30.98 -15.93 -11.53
N HIS A 818 31.76 -14.88 -11.83
CA HIS A 818 33.11 -14.68 -11.28
C HIS A 818 33.09 -14.26 -9.80
N PRO A 819 33.92 -14.85 -8.91
CA PRO A 819 33.80 -14.66 -7.46
C PRO A 819 33.98 -13.20 -6.99
N THR A 820 34.70 -12.35 -7.73
CA THR A 820 34.86 -10.93 -7.39
C THR A 820 33.62 -10.06 -7.67
N LEU A 821 32.53 -10.65 -8.17
CA LEU A 821 31.20 -10.02 -8.23
C LEU A 821 30.30 -10.41 -7.06
N SER A 822 30.73 -11.34 -6.20
CA SER A 822 29.97 -11.72 -5.00
C SER A 822 29.87 -10.53 -4.03
N MET A 823 28.62 -10.16 -3.68
CA MET A 823 28.14 -9.25 -2.60
C MET A 823 26.88 -8.43 -2.97
N SER A 824 26.30 -8.55 -4.18
CA SER A 824 25.14 -7.70 -4.58
C SER A 824 24.01 -8.36 -5.39
N THR A 825 23.80 -9.67 -5.22
CA THR A 825 22.89 -10.48 -6.05
C THR A 825 21.46 -10.68 -5.48
N GLU A 826 20.92 -9.71 -4.75
CA GLU A 826 19.51 -9.75 -4.24
C GLU A 826 18.57 -8.71 -4.89
N ALA A 827 19.11 -7.78 -5.68
CA ALA A 827 18.33 -6.66 -6.21
C ALA A 827 17.88 -6.88 -7.66
N ASN A 828 16.58 -7.15 -7.87
CA ASN A 828 15.89 -7.16 -9.17
C ASN A 828 15.81 -5.75 -9.83
N PHE A 829 16.69 -4.83 -9.44
CA PHE A 829 16.68 -3.40 -9.76
C PHE A 829 18.04 -2.79 -9.41
N MET A 830 18.74 -2.21 -10.39
CA MET A 830 19.97 -1.43 -10.14
C MET A 830 19.88 -0.02 -10.72
N GLU A 831 20.60 0.93 -10.10
CA GLU A 831 20.69 2.32 -10.56
C GLU A 831 22.09 2.61 -11.13
N LEU A 832 22.17 3.05 -12.39
CA LEU A 832 23.41 3.50 -13.04
C LEU A 832 23.29 5.00 -13.38
N LYS A 833 24.37 5.76 -13.27
CA LYS A 833 24.39 7.22 -13.54
C LYS A 833 25.38 7.57 -14.63
N ARG A 834 24.88 8.11 -15.76
CA ARG A 834 25.69 8.46 -16.95
C ARG A 834 25.39 9.91 -17.38
N PRO A 835 26.39 10.78 -17.57
CA PRO A 835 26.18 12.08 -18.19
C PRO A 835 25.95 11.89 -19.70
N LEU A 836 24.73 12.20 -20.17
CA LEU A 836 24.35 12.09 -21.57
C LEU A 836 25.15 13.06 -22.44
N ARG A 837 25.70 12.59 -23.56
CA ARG A 837 26.39 13.42 -24.56
C ARG A 837 25.46 13.83 -25.71
N LEU A 838 24.23 14.25 -25.35
CA LEU A 838 23.24 14.82 -26.26
C LEU A 838 23.79 16.10 -26.93
N LYS A 839 24.37 15.90 -28.13
CA LYS A 839 24.94 16.94 -28.98
C LYS A 839 23.80 17.81 -29.56
N ASN A 840 23.66 19.02 -29.02
CA ASN A 840 22.67 19.97 -29.51
C ASN A 840 23.00 20.47 -30.94
N ASP A 841 21.95 20.98 -31.58
CA ASP A 841 21.84 21.50 -32.95
C ASP A 841 23.11 22.22 -33.50
N PRO A 842 23.61 21.84 -34.70
CA PRO A 842 24.72 22.54 -35.39
C PRO A 842 24.48 24.02 -35.72
N SER A 843 23.26 24.54 -35.58
CA SER A 843 22.89 25.92 -35.95
C SER A 843 23.57 27.03 -35.15
N ASN A 844 24.23 26.75 -34.02
CA ASN A 844 24.80 27.77 -33.14
C ASN A 844 26.25 27.47 -32.69
N PRO A 845 27.28 28.03 -33.36
CA PRO A 845 28.69 27.81 -33.02
C PRO A 845 29.14 28.33 -31.64
N SER A 846 28.38 29.24 -31.01
CA SER A 846 28.83 29.96 -29.80
C SER A 846 28.89 29.12 -28.52
N ALA A 847 28.28 27.92 -28.50
CA ALA A 847 28.11 27.13 -27.29
C ALA A 847 29.36 26.34 -26.82
N ASN A 848 30.39 26.19 -27.66
CA ASN A 848 31.53 25.29 -27.40
C ASN A 848 32.79 25.98 -26.81
N ALA A 849 32.75 27.28 -26.52
CA ALA A 849 33.97 28.07 -26.27
C ALA A 849 33.99 28.92 -24.97
N ILE A 850 33.33 28.47 -23.89
CA ILE A 850 33.57 29.03 -22.54
C ILE A 850 33.92 27.89 -21.58
N GLY A 851 35.18 27.44 -21.69
CA GLY A 851 35.77 26.33 -20.92
C GLY A 851 36.83 26.75 -19.90
N SER A 852 36.84 28.01 -19.47
CA SER A 852 37.76 28.52 -18.44
C SER A 852 37.09 29.62 -17.60
N ALA A 853 37.55 29.77 -16.35
CA ALA A 853 37.13 30.78 -15.37
C ALA A 853 35.60 30.89 -15.09
N GLY A 854 35.06 30.04 -14.20
CA GLY A 854 33.79 30.36 -13.51
C GLY A 854 32.90 29.17 -13.09
N GLY A 855 33.15 28.60 -11.90
CA GLY A 855 32.12 27.89 -11.09
C GLY A 855 31.27 26.82 -11.79
N GLY A 856 31.83 26.07 -12.74
CA GLY A 856 31.07 25.24 -13.68
C GLY A 856 30.24 24.12 -13.03
N ARG A 857 28.92 24.18 -13.20
CA ARG A 857 28.00 23.08 -12.85
C ARG A 857 27.77 22.21 -14.08
N GLY A 858 28.58 21.15 -14.23
CA GLY A 858 28.52 20.23 -15.37
C GLY A 858 27.14 19.57 -15.59
N PRO A 859 26.93 18.97 -16.77
CA PRO A 859 25.65 18.33 -17.12
C PRO A 859 25.28 17.27 -16.08
N LYS A 860 24.08 17.39 -15.51
CA LYS A 860 23.61 16.46 -14.48
C LYS A 860 23.59 15.03 -15.03
N PRO A 861 24.20 14.04 -14.37
CA PRO A 861 24.16 12.67 -14.84
C PRO A 861 22.72 12.17 -14.82
N THR A 862 22.28 11.59 -15.94
CA THR A 862 20.98 10.94 -16.04
C THR A 862 21.06 9.59 -15.34
N LYS A 863 20.02 9.28 -14.56
CA LYS A 863 19.89 8.00 -13.87
C LYS A 863 19.16 7.02 -14.78
N PHE A 864 19.84 5.93 -15.10
CA PHE A 864 19.26 4.75 -15.73
C PHE A 864 18.87 3.73 -14.67
N ILE A 865 17.76 3.07 -14.91
CA ILE A 865 17.26 1.94 -14.13
C ILE A 865 17.53 0.67 -14.93
N LEU A 866 18.10 -0.34 -14.27
CA LEU A 866 18.42 -1.65 -14.85
C LEU A 866 17.47 -2.69 -14.24
N VAL A 867 16.82 -3.51 -15.06
CA VAL A 867 15.87 -4.56 -14.65
C VAL A 867 16.06 -5.80 -15.53
N ASP A 868 15.91 -7.00 -14.99
CA ASP A 868 16.02 -8.30 -15.68
C ASP A 868 14.67 -8.92 -16.05
N GLY A 869 13.64 -8.75 -15.19
CA GLY A 869 12.30 -9.30 -15.39
C GLY A 869 11.17 -8.27 -15.51
N THR A 870 10.07 -8.66 -16.18
CA THR A 870 8.85 -7.83 -16.32
C THR A 870 7.78 -8.09 -15.25
N THR A 871 8.05 -8.96 -14.27
CA THR A 871 7.10 -9.40 -13.23
C THR A 871 6.48 -8.26 -12.43
N ASN A 872 7.24 -7.17 -12.23
CA ASN A 872 6.79 -5.97 -11.50
C ASN A 872 6.56 -4.74 -12.41
N PHE A 873 6.51 -4.92 -13.74
CA PHE A 873 6.46 -3.81 -14.70
C PHE A 873 5.06 -3.20 -14.86
N LYS A 874 4.87 -1.99 -14.32
CA LYS A 874 3.60 -1.25 -14.48
C LYS A 874 3.42 -0.75 -15.93
N PRO A 875 2.17 -0.56 -16.40
CA PRO A 875 1.91 -0.01 -17.74
C PRO A 875 2.65 1.30 -18.07
N GLU A 876 2.90 2.14 -17.06
CA GLU A 876 3.64 3.41 -17.15
C GLU A 876 5.18 3.28 -17.26
N TYR A 877 5.74 2.08 -17.12
CA TYR A 877 7.18 1.84 -17.25
C TYR A 877 7.57 1.51 -18.70
N TRP A 878 6.64 0.97 -19.49
CA TRP A 878 6.84 0.70 -20.92
C TRP A 878 7.08 1.95 -21.77
N SER A 879 6.63 3.13 -21.33
CA SER A 879 6.98 4.43 -21.96
C SER A 879 8.33 4.99 -21.53
N ARG A 880 9.02 4.34 -20.58
CA ARG A 880 10.36 4.69 -20.08
C ARG A 880 11.44 3.72 -20.57
N LEU A 881 11.04 2.62 -21.22
CA LEU A 881 11.95 1.64 -21.78
C LEU A 881 12.73 2.26 -22.93
N VAL A 882 14.06 2.27 -22.81
CA VAL A 882 14.99 2.86 -23.78
C VAL A 882 15.69 1.78 -24.59
N ALA A 883 16.14 0.71 -23.95
CA ALA A 883 16.88 -0.38 -24.59
C ALA A 883 16.58 -1.75 -23.96
N VAL A 884 16.78 -2.81 -24.74
CA VAL A 884 16.55 -4.21 -24.38
C VAL A 884 17.74 -5.06 -24.84
N PHE A 885 18.41 -5.74 -23.92
CA PHE A 885 19.42 -6.74 -24.26
C PHE A 885 18.74 -8.06 -24.68
N THR A 886 19.31 -8.74 -25.67
CA THR A 886 18.76 -10.01 -26.18
C THR A 886 19.83 -11.01 -26.57
N THR A 887 19.50 -12.30 -26.44
CA THR A 887 20.32 -13.45 -26.86
C THR A 887 19.88 -14.04 -28.21
N GLY A 888 18.93 -13.44 -28.91
CA GLY A 888 18.38 -13.96 -30.18
C GLY A 888 17.24 -14.97 -30.02
N GLN A 889 16.82 -15.28 -28.79
CA GLN A 889 15.78 -16.25 -28.49
C GLN A 889 14.41 -15.56 -28.34
N THR A 890 13.43 -15.92 -29.18
CA THR A 890 12.11 -15.24 -29.23
C THR A 890 11.24 -15.47 -27.99
N TRP A 891 11.47 -16.56 -27.23
CA TRP A 891 10.71 -16.83 -26.00
C TRP A 891 10.94 -15.75 -24.94
N GLN A 892 12.09 -15.06 -24.97
CA GLN A 892 12.47 -13.99 -24.04
C GLN A 892 11.38 -12.91 -23.92
N PHE A 893 10.66 -12.63 -25.01
CA PHE A 893 9.70 -11.54 -25.10
C PHE A 893 8.25 -11.95 -24.77
N LYS A 894 7.98 -13.23 -24.43
CA LYS A 894 6.61 -13.71 -24.15
C LYS A 894 5.92 -12.96 -23.00
N SER A 895 6.68 -12.48 -22.02
CA SER A 895 6.20 -11.72 -20.86
C SER A 895 6.28 -10.19 -21.04
N TYR A 896 6.55 -9.71 -22.26
CA TYR A 896 6.72 -8.28 -22.55
C TYR A 896 5.45 -7.72 -23.19
N LYS A 897 5.20 -6.41 -23.02
CA LYS A 897 4.05 -5.73 -23.63
C LYS A 897 4.02 -5.85 -25.16
N TRP A 898 5.20 -5.85 -25.77
CA TRP A 898 5.40 -6.10 -27.20
C TRP A 898 6.14 -7.44 -27.33
N SER A 899 5.40 -8.51 -27.56
CA SER A 899 5.95 -9.87 -27.65
C SER A 899 6.54 -10.20 -29.03
N SER A 900 6.21 -9.41 -30.06
CA SER A 900 6.82 -9.53 -31.39
C SER A 900 8.10 -8.68 -31.48
N PRO A 901 9.28 -9.26 -31.84
CA PRO A 901 10.53 -8.51 -31.92
C PRO A 901 10.48 -7.28 -32.86
N PRO A 902 9.89 -7.36 -34.08
CA PRO A 902 9.79 -6.21 -34.99
C PRO A 902 8.88 -5.07 -34.51
N GLU A 903 8.13 -5.27 -33.43
CA GLU A 903 7.33 -4.24 -32.77
C GLU A 903 8.04 -3.70 -31.54
N LEU A 904 8.62 -4.58 -30.71
CA LEU A 904 9.46 -4.21 -29.57
C LEU A 904 10.58 -3.25 -29.97
N PHE A 905 11.30 -3.54 -31.07
CA PHE A 905 12.42 -2.72 -31.54
C PHE A 905 12.02 -1.43 -32.29
N LYS A 906 10.72 -1.17 -32.48
CA LYS A 906 10.23 0.19 -32.81
C LYS A 906 10.16 1.10 -31.59
N HIS A 907 10.04 0.51 -30.40
CA HIS A 907 9.83 1.24 -29.14
C HIS A 907 11.09 1.32 -28.26
N ALA A 908 12.01 0.35 -28.34
CA ALA A 908 13.29 0.34 -27.64
C ALA A 908 14.45 -0.04 -28.59
N THR A 909 15.70 0.33 -28.27
CA THR A 909 16.88 -0.15 -29.01
C THR A 909 17.20 -1.58 -28.59
N GLY A 910 17.29 -2.51 -29.54
CA GLY A 910 17.80 -3.85 -29.26
C GLY A 910 19.33 -3.86 -29.17
N ILE A 911 19.88 -4.60 -28.21
CA ILE A 911 21.32 -4.79 -28.04
C ILE A 911 21.60 -6.28 -27.97
N TYR A 912 22.41 -6.81 -28.90
CA TYR A 912 22.96 -8.15 -28.83
C TYR A 912 24.44 -8.08 -28.45
N VAL A 913 24.86 -8.90 -27.49
CA VAL A 913 26.27 -9.03 -27.07
C VAL A 913 26.67 -10.50 -27.17
N GLY A 914 27.63 -10.80 -28.05
CA GLY A 914 28.23 -12.12 -28.23
C GLY A 914 29.75 -12.11 -28.05
N TRP A 915 30.40 -13.25 -28.25
CA TRP A 915 31.85 -13.35 -28.22
C TRP A 915 32.49 -12.93 -29.56
N ARG A 916 33.64 -12.27 -29.49
CA ARG A 916 34.45 -11.92 -30.67
C ARG A 916 35.01 -13.18 -31.33
N GLY A 917 34.64 -13.39 -32.59
CA GLY A 917 35.00 -14.57 -33.38
C GLY A 917 33.87 -15.60 -33.54
N GLU A 918 32.75 -15.43 -32.82
CA GLU A 918 31.54 -16.23 -33.02
C GLU A 918 30.58 -15.56 -34.00
N ASP A 919 29.82 -16.39 -34.72
CA ASP A 919 28.90 -15.93 -35.76
C ASP A 919 27.57 -15.49 -35.14
N VAL A 920 27.14 -14.24 -35.39
CA VAL A 920 25.90 -13.70 -34.81
C VAL A 920 24.70 -14.55 -35.26
N PRO A 921 23.78 -14.97 -34.35
CA PRO A 921 22.66 -15.84 -34.69
C PRO A 921 21.79 -15.33 -35.84
N SER A 922 21.33 -16.24 -36.69
CA SER A 922 20.47 -15.94 -37.84
C SER A 922 19.17 -15.23 -37.46
N THR A 923 18.62 -15.50 -36.27
CA THR A 923 17.44 -14.79 -35.73
C THR A 923 17.72 -13.31 -35.48
N VAL A 924 18.89 -12.97 -34.92
CA VAL A 924 19.32 -11.58 -34.66
C VAL A 924 19.61 -10.87 -35.98
N LYS A 925 20.34 -11.53 -36.90
CA LYS A 925 20.55 -11.03 -38.28
C LYS A 925 19.21 -10.75 -38.98
N GLY A 926 18.21 -11.60 -38.77
CA GLY A 926 16.85 -11.45 -39.29
C GLY A 926 16.01 -10.31 -38.69
N TRP A 927 16.41 -9.73 -37.55
CA TRP A 927 15.74 -8.56 -36.95
C TRP A 927 16.22 -7.22 -37.53
N GLY A 928 17.32 -7.21 -38.31
CA GLY A 928 17.80 -6.06 -39.07
C GLY A 928 18.14 -4.84 -38.21
N ARG A 929 17.89 -3.63 -38.75
CA ARG A 929 18.26 -2.33 -38.13
C ARG A 929 17.56 -1.98 -36.81
N GLY A 930 16.86 -2.92 -36.17
CA GLY A 930 16.28 -2.75 -34.83
C GLY A 930 17.19 -3.21 -33.69
N VAL A 931 18.25 -3.97 -33.99
CA VAL A 931 19.16 -4.56 -32.99
C VAL A 931 20.61 -4.32 -33.39
N ASP A 932 21.34 -3.59 -32.54
CA ASP A 932 22.78 -3.37 -32.71
C ASP A 932 23.57 -4.55 -32.11
N THR A 933 24.61 -4.98 -32.81
CA THR A 933 25.39 -6.19 -32.47
C THR A 933 26.80 -5.84 -32.02
N PHE A 934 27.18 -6.33 -30.84
CA PHE A 934 28.47 -6.06 -30.20
C PHE A 934 29.20 -7.36 -29.84
N ALA A 935 30.53 -7.33 -29.89
CA ALA A 935 31.39 -8.51 -29.75
C ALA A 935 32.51 -8.29 -28.71
N VAL A 936 32.40 -8.99 -27.58
CA VAL A 936 33.29 -8.89 -26.40
C VAL A 936 34.35 -9.99 -26.43
N GLU A 937 35.53 -9.74 -25.85
CA GLU A 937 36.62 -10.72 -25.80
C GLU A 937 36.49 -11.66 -24.60
N ARG A 938 36.66 -12.97 -24.85
CA ARG A 938 36.55 -14.04 -23.83
C ARG A 938 37.42 -13.75 -22.60
N TRP A 939 36.97 -14.19 -21.44
CA TRP A 939 37.70 -14.00 -20.18
C TRP A 939 38.97 -14.85 -20.15
N ASP A 940 40.05 -14.28 -19.61
CA ASP A 940 41.32 -14.94 -19.33
C ASP A 940 41.78 -14.47 -17.95
N GLU A 941 41.94 -15.41 -17.04
CA GLU A 941 42.30 -15.16 -15.64
C GLU A 941 43.72 -14.58 -15.51
N LYS A 942 44.62 -14.88 -16.47
CA LYS A 942 45.98 -14.33 -16.51
C LYS A 942 46.01 -12.82 -16.81
N GLY A 943 44.91 -12.26 -17.33
CA GLY A 943 44.71 -10.83 -17.55
C GLY A 943 43.89 -10.12 -16.47
N GLY A 944 43.61 -10.78 -15.33
CA GLY A 944 42.61 -10.35 -14.35
C GLY A 944 42.79 -8.94 -13.76
N ILE A 945 41.68 -8.20 -13.69
CA ILE A 945 41.31 -7.06 -12.81
C ILE A 945 42.22 -5.79 -12.80
N HIS A 946 43.53 -5.92 -12.96
CA HIS A 946 44.49 -4.80 -13.05
C HIS A 946 45.29 -4.79 -14.38
N GLY A 947 45.03 -5.74 -15.28
CA GLY A 947 45.67 -5.80 -16.60
C GLY A 947 45.20 -4.68 -17.55
N GLY A 948 46.14 -3.85 -18.02
CA GLY A 948 45.89 -2.74 -18.95
C GLY A 948 45.49 -3.12 -20.39
N GLY A 949 45.03 -4.36 -20.63
CA GLY A 949 44.71 -4.88 -21.96
C GLY A 949 43.24 -4.68 -22.41
N ARG A 950 42.29 -4.57 -21.48
CA ARG A 950 40.83 -4.59 -21.78
C ARG A 950 40.23 -3.26 -22.27
N TRP A 951 41.00 -2.45 -23.01
CA TRP A 951 40.49 -1.21 -23.62
C TRP A 951 39.37 -1.45 -24.65
N ARG A 952 39.33 -2.64 -25.26
CA ARG A 952 38.28 -3.07 -26.21
C ARG A 952 36.91 -3.28 -25.57
N ASP A 953 36.86 -3.73 -24.31
CA ASP A 953 35.59 -3.78 -23.55
C ASP A 953 35.00 -2.38 -23.41
N ARG A 954 35.87 -1.40 -23.12
CA ARG A 954 35.51 0.01 -22.99
C ARG A 954 35.05 0.63 -24.31
N GLU A 955 35.70 0.28 -25.42
CA GLU A 955 35.26 0.64 -26.79
C GLU A 955 33.85 0.09 -27.07
N VAL A 956 33.61 -1.20 -26.79
CA VAL A 956 32.29 -1.84 -26.93
C VAL A 956 31.24 -1.17 -26.05
N VAL A 957 31.56 -0.84 -24.80
CA VAL A 957 30.66 -0.18 -23.85
C VAL A 957 30.31 1.25 -24.29
N GLU A 958 31.26 2.03 -24.81
CA GLU A 958 30.96 3.36 -25.37
C GLU A 958 30.16 3.25 -26.69
N GLY A 959 30.36 2.18 -27.48
CA GLY A 959 29.51 1.84 -28.63
C GLY A 959 28.05 1.53 -28.22
N ILE A 960 27.86 0.71 -27.19
CA ILE A 960 26.54 0.41 -26.60
C ILE A 960 25.88 1.68 -26.08
N TRP A 961 26.62 2.54 -25.35
CA TRP A 961 26.11 3.83 -24.90
C TRP A 961 25.73 4.75 -26.08
N THR A 962 26.48 4.73 -27.18
CA THR A 962 26.16 5.50 -28.39
C THR A 962 24.84 5.04 -29.03
N ALA A 963 24.61 3.73 -29.15
CA ALA A 963 23.34 3.17 -29.64
C ALA A 963 22.14 3.51 -28.71
N ILE A 964 22.36 3.51 -27.39
CA ILE A 964 21.37 3.91 -26.38
C ILE A 964 21.05 5.41 -26.51
N GLU A 965 22.06 6.29 -26.56
CA GLU A 965 21.87 7.74 -26.66
C GLU A 965 21.23 8.14 -28.00
N GLU A 966 21.60 7.50 -29.11
CA GLU A 966 20.99 7.73 -30.43
C GLU A 966 19.52 7.26 -30.45
N GLY A 967 19.22 6.08 -29.89
CA GLY A 967 17.85 5.60 -29.70
C GLY A 967 17.00 6.54 -28.84
N MET A 968 17.58 7.09 -27.76
CA MET A 968 16.94 8.14 -26.94
C MET A 968 16.69 9.43 -27.73
N ARG A 969 17.66 9.85 -28.56
CA ARG A 969 17.56 11.05 -29.40
C ARG A 969 16.45 10.92 -30.43
N ILE A 970 16.40 9.80 -31.17
CA ILE A 970 15.35 9.49 -32.15
C ILE A 970 13.98 9.44 -31.48
N ARG A 971 13.88 8.86 -30.27
CA ARG A 971 12.65 8.83 -29.46
C ARG A 971 12.39 10.11 -28.65
N GLY A 972 13.08 11.22 -28.96
CA GLY A 972 12.75 12.56 -28.48
C GLY A 972 13.16 12.91 -27.04
N TRP A 973 13.93 12.06 -26.34
CA TRP A 973 14.28 12.23 -24.92
C TRP A 973 15.16 13.46 -24.61
N GLY A 974 15.73 14.10 -25.64
CA GLY A 974 16.49 15.35 -25.49
C GLY A 974 15.67 16.64 -25.59
N SER A 975 14.56 16.64 -26.34
CA SER A 975 14.04 17.83 -27.04
C SER A 975 12.97 18.66 -26.28
N LYS A 976 13.08 18.77 -24.93
CA LYS A 976 12.15 19.55 -24.07
C LYS A 976 12.80 20.09 -22.80
#